data_AF-A0AB38MZI4-F1
#
_entry.id   AF-A0AB38MZI4-F1
#
_cell.length_a   1.000
_cell.length_b   1.000
_cell.length_c   1.000
_cell.angle_alpha   90.00
_cell.angle_beta   90.00
_cell.angle_gamma   90.00
#
_symmetry.space_group_name_H-M   'P 1'
#
loop_
_entity.id
_entity.type
_entity.pdbx_description
1 polymer ?
#
loop_
_entity_poly.entity_id
_entity_poly.type
_entity_poly.pdbx_seq_one_letter_code
_entity_poly.pdbx_strand_id
1 'polypeptide(L)'
;MSVEEIDFSDIYKKHQLEDLNHLDSIVVLDGMPEVGEDKMPKLFKALRKTFSGKAQIEVEDDQFYMPMTEGKGQGYIFLTLKNSQEATNLIARLDNAPFDSKHTFLINKFSEIDQYLNASDQFVQPTIQEYKPKDHLRSWLSDSQGRDQFITFQNDQVNLNYHNRSGAPQVVHTKNNWTNSYITFSPEGTYIATLHRQGVMLHGGPALNEVCRFAHPNVKLVDFSPKENYFVTWSNEPIVLPQPGSSTVCPFSEDDQGNSLAVWNIKTGDLLRTFPTTPGKMPWPHIKWSGDEKYIARLVPGQQISIYGVPDMGLVDKKSLKIPGVVDFDWCPWGDKDAIASANNKGTRENMLAYWTPEVENQPARVTLLSFPSRQVLRSKNLFNVSNAKLNWHNHGDFLCVQVHRHTKTKKSMFCNLEIFRVREKDYPVEVVELKDLVTFFAWEPKGERFAIITQPDTTANQQLAPGVTLKTAASFYQLDKAKGVFKLLKTLENKSVNTIHWSPRGRHLILATIGSQSKFDLEFWDADYAADEKKEEIQQIANAEFYGITDIEWDPSGRFIAASASVWRHQLENGYAVWDIKGQELTKASVENFKQFLWRPRPKTLLPKDEQKKIRKNLREYSRIFEDEDAAEESNVSAELLTQRKRLVDQWNEWRKRCRASLEQIQSEQKSSNQGKDDTTVEEWIDEIIEETEEVLA
;
A
#
# COMPACT_ATOMS: atom_id res chain seq x y z
N MET A 1 2.44 -55.32 10.85
CA MET A 1 2.22 -54.00 11.47
C MET A 1 0.88 -54.09 12.15
N SER A 2 0.89 -54.30 13.46
CA SER A 2 -0.30 -54.32 14.30
C SER A 2 -0.89 -52.91 14.36
N VAL A 3 -2.20 -52.82 14.58
CA VAL A 3 -2.96 -51.56 14.67
C VAL A 3 -2.48 -50.66 15.83
N GLU A 4 -1.63 -51.19 16.71
CA GLU A 4 -1.06 -50.52 17.87
C GLU A 4 0.16 -49.61 17.57
N GLU A 5 0.71 -49.63 16.34
CA GLU A 5 1.84 -48.77 15.94
C GLU A 5 1.43 -47.47 15.23
N ILE A 6 0.12 -47.19 15.13
CA ILE A 6 -0.39 -45.96 14.51
C ILE A 6 -0.68 -44.94 15.60
N ASP A 7 0.06 -43.83 15.61
CA ASP A 7 -0.13 -42.73 16.54
C ASP A 7 -1.37 -41.91 16.15
N PHE A 8 -2.43 -42.03 16.95
CA PHE A 8 -3.69 -41.30 16.76
C PHE A 8 -3.73 -39.96 17.54
N SER A 9 -2.63 -39.56 18.20
CA SER A 9 -2.58 -38.35 19.02
C SER A 9 -2.94 -37.07 18.25
N ASP A 10 -2.66 -37.04 16.95
CA ASP A 10 -3.02 -35.96 16.02
C ASP A 10 -4.53 -35.81 15.84
N ILE A 11 -5.25 -36.94 15.78
CA ILE A 11 -6.71 -37.00 15.63
C ILE A 11 -7.37 -36.67 16.98
N TYR A 12 -6.80 -37.16 18.08
CA TYR A 12 -7.26 -36.81 19.43
C TYR A 12 -7.06 -35.33 19.77
N LYS A 13 -5.98 -34.69 19.31
CA LYS A 13 -5.79 -33.24 19.41
C LYS A 13 -6.76 -32.45 18.54
N LYS A 14 -7.09 -32.95 17.35
CA LYS A 14 -8.01 -32.29 16.41
C LYS A 14 -9.48 -32.40 16.83
N HIS A 15 -9.81 -33.38 17.67
CA HIS A 15 -11.15 -33.61 18.23
C HIS A 15 -11.21 -33.45 19.75
N GLN A 16 -10.17 -32.89 20.38
CA GLN A 16 -10.22 -32.45 21.76
C GLN A 16 -11.21 -31.29 21.84
N LEU A 17 -12.41 -31.59 22.36
CA LEU A 17 -13.34 -30.56 22.82
C LEU A 17 -12.58 -29.64 23.78
N GLU A 18 -12.78 -28.33 23.63
CA GLU A 18 -12.18 -27.28 24.47
C GLU A 18 -12.10 -27.75 25.94
N ASP A 19 -10.98 -27.45 26.61
CA ASP A 19 -10.84 -27.69 28.05
C ASP A 19 -12.05 -27.05 28.74
N LEU A 20 -13.02 -27.90 29.10
CA LEU A 20 -14.20 -27.49 29.84
C LEU A 20 -13.68 -26.78 31.08
N ASN A 21 -13.94 -25.48 31.19
CA ASN A 21 -13.89 -24.82 32.48
C ASN A 21 -14.74 -25.71 33.40
N HIS A 22 -14.12 -26.44 34.33
CA HIS A 22 -14.83 -27.37 35.21
C HIS A 22 -15.89 -26.64 36.07
N LEU A 23 -15.86 -25.31 36.06
CA LEU A 23 -16.78 -24.39 36.69
C LEU A 23 -18.00 -24.04 35.83
N ASP A 24 -17.99 -24.28 34.51
CA ASP A 24 -19.13 -23.99 33.61
C ASP A 24 -20.27 -25.00 33.74
N SER A 25 -20.00 -26.16 34.32
CA SER A 25 -21.02 -27.13 34.70
C SER A 25 -21.62 -26.86 36.08
N ILE A 26 -21.07 -25.90 36.83
CA ILE A 26 -21.54 -25.52 38.16
C ILE A 26 -22.47 -24.31 38.04
N VAL A 27 -23.65 -24.45 38.63
CA VAL A 27 -24.69 -23.43 38.63
C VAL A 27 -25.02 -23.05 40.08
N VAL A 28 -25.19 -21.77 40.34
CA VAL A 28 -25.65 -21.24 41.62
C VAL A 28 -27.14 -21.00 41.54
N LEU A 29 -27.89 -21.68 42.40
CA LEU A 29 -29.32 -21.49 42.60
C LEU A 29 -29.51 -20.56 43.80
N ASP A 30 -29.90 -19.32 43.54
CA ASP A 30 -30.18 -18.30 44.55
C ASP A 30 -31.71 -18.16 44.78
N GLY A 31 -32.08 -17.62 45.94
CA GLY A 31 -33.48 -17.47 46.37
C GLY A 31 -34.14 -18.74 46.93
N MET A 32 -33.35 -19.70 47.41
CA MET A 32 -33.84 -20.99 47.94
C MET A 32 -34.28 -20.89 49.41
N PRO A 33 -35.22 -21.75 49.89
CA PRO A 33 -35.66 -21.73 51.28
C PRO A 33 -34.54 -22.06 52.28
N GLU A 34 -34.42 -21.26 53.34
CA GLU A 34 -33.52 -21.54 54.47
C GLU A 34 -34.01 -22.74 55.28
N VAL A 35 -33.37 -23.90 55.11
CA VAL A 35 -33.72 -25.15 55.80
C VAL A 35 -32.59 -25.60 56.73
N GLY A 36 -32.95 -26.24 57.84
CA GLY A 36 -32.01 -26.97 58.70
C GLY A 36 -31.75 -28.39 58.19
N GLU A 37 -30.73 -29.06 58.74
CA GLU A 37 -30.21 -30.36 58.30
C GLU A 37 -31.31 -31.44 58.13
N ASP A 38 -32.27 -31.50 59.07
CA ASP A 38 -33.41 -32.44 59.05
C ASP A 38 -34.34 -32.31 57.82
N LYS A 39 -34.36 -31.13 57.20
CA LYS A 39 -35.27 -30.80 56.08
C LYS A 39 -34.55 -30.76 54.72
N MET A 40 -33.22 -30.86 54.68
CA MET A 40 -32.44 -30.85 53.43
C MET A 40 -32.84 -31.97 52.46
N PRO A 41 -33.01 -33.25 52.88
CA PRO A 41 -33.34 -34.32 51.94
C PRO A 41 -34.71 -34.12 51.28
N LYS A 42 -35.64 -33.43 51.97
CA LYS A 42 -36.96 -33.09 51.41
C LYS A 42 -36.85 -31.97 50.37
N LEU A 43 -35.98 -31.00 50.58
CA LEU A 43 -35.71 -29.91 49.63
C LEU A 43 -35.05 -30.45 48.35
N PHE A 44 -34.01 -31.28 48.48
CA PHE A 44 -33.35 -31.91 47.32
C PHE A 44 -34.29 -32.80 46.52
N LYS A 45 -35.20 -33.53 47.18
CA LYS A 45 -36.25 -34.30 46.50
C LYS A 45 -37.23 -33.41 45.72
N ALA A 46 -37.58 -32.23 46.25
CA ALA A 46 -38.45 -31.27 45.56
C ALA A 46 -37.75 -30.61 44.36
N LEU A 47 -36.46 -30.28 44.50
CA LEU A 47 -35.62 -29.75 43.43
C LEU A 47 -35.47 -30.77 42.28
N ARG A 48 -35.14 -32.03 42.59
CA ARG A 48 -35.07 -33.11 41.58
C ARG A 48 -36.37 -33.29 40.80
N LYS A 49 -37.52 -33.23 41.47
CA LYS A 49 -38.83 -33.31 40.80
C LYS A 49 -39.08 -32.11 39.88
N THR A 50 -38.59 -30.93 40.27
CA THR A 50 -38.75 -29.70 39.49
C THR A 50 -37.83 -29.69 38.27
N PHE A 51 -36.58 -30.13 38.43
CA PHE A 51 -35.60 -30.23 37.34
C PHE A 51 -35.95 -31.32 36.33
N SER A 52 -36.36 -32.51 36.78
CA SER A 52 -36.81 -33.56 35.86
C SER A 52 -38.11 -33.17 35.13
N GLY A 53 -39.06 -32.53 35.81
CA GLY A 53 -40.34 -32.13 35.22
C GLY A 53 -40.26 -30.96 34.24
N LYS A 54 -39.50 -29.90 34.57
CA LYS A 54 -39.45 -28.65 33.78
C LYS A 54 -38.21 -28.55 32.89
N ALA A 55 -37.05 -28.99 33.38
CA ALA A 55 -35.78 -28.88 32.65
C ALA A 55 -35.36 -30.19 31.95
N GLN A 56 -36.01 -31.33 32.25
CA GLN A 56 -35.64 -32.67 31.75
C GLN A 56 -34.19 -33.06 32.11
N ILE A 57 -33.72 -32.62 33.28
CA ILE A 57 -32.38 -32.91 33.79
C ILE A 57 -32.50 -33.84 34.98
N GLU A 58 -31.75 -34.94 34.96
CA GLU A 58 -31.64 -35.89 36.07
C GLU A 58 -30.42 -35.54 36.93
N VAL A 59 -30.68 -35.34 38.23
CA VAL A 59 -29.68 -34.90 39.21
C VAL A 59 -29.73 -35.82 40.44
N GLU A 60 -28.57 -36.21 40.95
CA GLU A 60 -28.40 -37.01 42.16
C GLU A 60 -28.17 -36.13 43.41
N ASP A 61 -28.37 -36.70 44.60
CA ASP A 61 -28.22 -35.94 45.87
C ASP A 61 -26.78 -35.44 46.08
N ASP A 62 -25.78 -36.19 45.62
CA ASP A 62 -24.36 -35.84 45.73
C ASP A 62 -23.94 -34.66 44.85
N GLN A 63 -24.81 -34.22 43.93
CA GLN A 63 -24.56 -33.08 43.05
C GLN A 63 -25.02 -31.74 43.64
N PHE A 64 -25.74 -31.76 44.78
CA PHE A 64 -26.16 -30.57 45.50
C PHE A 64 -25.20 -30.26 46.64
N TYR A 65 -24.68 -29.04 46.66
CA TYR A 65 -23.90 -28.52 47.77
C TYR A 65 -24.57 -27.25 48.32
N MET A 66 -25.10 -27.33 49.54
CA MET A 66 -25.75 -26.21 50.23
C MET A 66 -24.88 -25.78 51.42
N PRO A 67 -24.25 -24.60 51.39
CA PRO A 67 -23.49 -24.08 52.51
C PRO A 67 -24.38 -23.82 53.73
N MET A 68 -23.91 -24.26 54.90
CA MET A 68 -24.61 -24.12 56.18
C MET A 68 -23.82 -23.22 57.13
N THR A 69 -24.49 -22.31 57.81
CA THR A 69 -23.90 -21.48 58.88
C THR A 69 -24.86 -21.46 60.06
N GLU A 70 -24.36 -21.76 61.26
CA GLU A 70 -25.19 -21.88 62.48
C GLU A 70 -26.38 -22.87 62.35
N GLY A 71 -26.22 -23.94 61.55
CA GLY A 71 -27.24 -24.98 61.38
C GLY A 71 -28.44 -24.58 60.50
N LYS A 72 -28.35 -23.45 59.78
CA LYS A 72 -29.32 -23.01 58.76
C LYS A 72 -28.63 -22.77 57.42
N GLY A 73 -29.34 -23.05 56.33
CA GLY A 73 -28.84 -22.82 54.98
C GLY A 73 -28.93 -21.35 54.58
N GLN A 74 -27.93 -20.84 53.85
CA GLN A 74 -27.81 -19.42 53.50
C GLN A 74 -28.65 -18.94 52.31
N GLY A 75 -29.66 -19.72 51.90
CA GLY A 75 -30.57 -19.34 50.82
C GLY A 75 -30.05 -19.56 49.38
N TYR A 76 -28.86 -20.13 49.21
CA TYR A 76 -28.33 -20.52 47.90
C TYR A 76 -27.76 -21.94 47.89
N ILE A 77 -27.75 -22.59 46.72
CA ILE A 77 -27.29 -23.97 46.53
C ILE A 77 -26.41 -24.02 45.28
N PHE A 78 -25.25 -24.68 45.38
CA PHE A 78 -24.43 -25.03 44.23
C PHE A 78 -24.88 -26.37 43.66
N LEU A 79 -25.08 -26.40 42.35
CA LEU A 79 -25.48 -27.59 41.60
C LEU A 79 -24.41 -27.91 40.55
N THR A 80 -23.80 -29.09 40.67
CA THR A 80 -22.81 -29.58 39.69
C THR A 80 -23.48 -30.48 38.66
N LEU A 81 -23.66 -29.98 37.44
CA LEU A 81 -24.24 -30.70 36.31
C LEU A 81 -23.20 -31.50 35.53
N LYS A 82 -23.65 -32.39 34.64
CA LYS A 82 -22.73 -33.22 33.84
C LYS A 82 -22.04 -32.39 32.76
N ASN A 83 -22.79 -31.50 32.10
CA ASN A 83 -22.33 -30.73 30.96
C ASN A 83 -22.74 -29.25 31.05
N SER A 84 -21.93 -28.34 30.48
CA SER A 84 -22.26 -26.89 30.37
C SER A 84 -23.56 -26.61 29.56
N GLN A 85 -23.91 -27.52 28.65
CA GLN A 85 -25.18 -27.46 27.90
C GLN A 85 -26.40 -27.67 28.81
N GLU A 86 -26.30 -28.54 29.81
CA GLU A 86 -27.37 -28.74 30.80
C GLU A 86 -27.53 -27.50 31.68
N ALA A 87 -26.43 -26.86 32.07
CA ALA A 87 -26.44 -25.61 32.82
C ALA A 87 -27.16 -24.49 32.06
N THR A 88 -26.85 -24.34 30.76
CA THR A 88 -27.48 -23.34 29.91
C THR A 88 -28.98 -23.62 29.69
N ASN A 89 -29.36 -24.90 29.51
CA ASN A 89 -30.76 -25.30 29.40
C ASN A 89 -31.54 -25.11 30.71
N LEU A 90 -30.91 -25.33 31.86
CA LEU A 90 -31.49 -25.11 33.18
C LEU A 90 -31.82 -23.61 33.37
N ILE A 91 -30.85 -22.74 33.08
CA ILE A 91 -31.01 -21.28 33.16
C ILE A 91 -32.15 -20.83 32.23
N ALA A 92 -32.12 -21.23 30.95
CA ALA A 92 -33.12 -20.81 29.98
C ALA A 92 -34.57 -21.21 30.33
N ARG A 93 -34.76 -22.28 31.12
CA ARG A 93 -36.10 -22.82 31.44
C ARG A 93 -36.59 -22.46 32.83
N LEU A 94 -35.70 -22.25 33.79
CA LEU A 94 -36.04 -22.11 35.20
C LEU A 94 -35.60 -20.80 35.83
N ASP A 95 -34.72 -20.03 35.19
CA ASP A 95 -34.41 -18.70 35.68
C ASP A 95 -35.67 -17.82 35.73
N ASN A 96 -35.84 -17.08 36.81
CA ASN A 96 -37.04 -16.30 37.16
C ASN A 96 -38.35 -17.10 37.32
N ALA A 97 -38.30 -18.44 37.37
CA ALA A 97 -39.49 -19.25 37.60
C ALA A 97 -39.82 -19.34 39.11
N PRO A 98 -41.11 -19.29 39.50
CA PRO A 98 -41.50 -19.49 40.91
C PRO A 98 -41.25 -20.93 41.33
N PHE A 99 -40.54 -21.11 42.45
CA PHE A 99 -40.35 -22.40 43.10
C PHE A 99 -41.52 -22.69 44.07
N ASP A 100 -41.87 -21.70 44.89
CA ASP A 100 -43.08 -21.68 45.71
C ASP A 100 -43.71 -20.27 45.71
N SER A 101 -44.66 -19.99 46.60
CA SER A 101 -45.33 -18.67 46.66
C SER A 101 -44.43 -17.52 47.13
N LYS A 102 -43.27 -17.83 47.74
CA LYS A 102 -42.35 -16.86 48.35
C LYS A 102 -40.95 -16.86 47.70
N HIS A 103 -40.57 -17.92 47.01
CA HIS A 103 -39.23 -18.15 46.47
C HIS A 103 -39.28 -18.29 44.96
N THR A 104 -38.38 -17.58 44.28
CA THR A 104 -38.17 -17.62 42.83
C THR A 104 -36.76 -18.10 42.54
N PHE A 105 -36.60 -18.96 41.54
CA PHE A 105 -35.28 -19.38 41.09
C PHE A 105 -34.54 -18.20 40.46
N LEU A 106 -33.35 -17.91 40.97
CA LEU A 106 -32.37 -17.03 40.35
C LEU A 106 -31.14 -17.89 40.04
N ILE A 107 -30.89 -18.15 38.76
CA ILE A 107 -29.94 -19.19 38.34
C ILE A 107 -28.78 -18.54 37.59
N ASN A 108 -27.59 -18.56 38.19
CA ASN A 108 -26.38 -17.97 37.61
C ASN A 108 -25.31 -19.04 37.36
N LYS A 109 -24.53 -18.92 36.30
CA LYS A 109 -23.34 -19.77 36.10
C LYS A 109 -22.25 -19.36 37.09
N PHE A 110 -21.55 -20.34 37.64
CA PHE A 110 -20.47 -20.07 38.57
C PHE A 110 -19.29 -19.32 37.90
N SER A 111 -19.05 -19.57 36.61
CA SER A 111 -18.01 -18.88 35.84
C SER A 111 -18.26 -17.39 35.60
N GLU A 112 -19.50 -16.91 35.78
CA GLU A 112 -19.86 -15.51 35.57
C GLU A 112 -19.80 -14.68 36.86
N ILE A 113 -19.54 -15.29 38.02
CA ILE A 113 -19.52 -14.62 39.33
C ILE A 113 -18.51 -13.47 39.37
N ASP A 114 -17.33 -13.63 38.78
CA ASP A 114 -16.33 -12.57 38.73
C ASP A 114 -16.80 -11.35 37.93
N GLN A 115 -17.66 -11.54 36.93
CA GLN A 115 -18.25 -10.42 36.17
C GLN A 115 -19.27 -9.67 37.03
N TYR A 116 -20.09 -10.39 37.80
CA TYR A 116 -21.05 -9.79 38.71
C TYR A 116 -20.38 -9.07 39.90
N LEU A 117 -19.30 -9.63 40.45
CA LEU A 117 -18.52 -8.99 41.53
C LEU A 117 -17.84 -7.69 41.08
N ASN A 118 -17.50 -7.59 39.79
CA ASN A 118 -16.85 -6.42 39.21
C ASN A 118 -17.84 -5.43 38.55
N ALA A 119 -19.12 -5.76 38.45
CA ALA A 119 -20.14 -4.88 37.91
C ALA A 119 -20.52 -3.80 38.93
N SER A 120 -20.68 -2.56 38.48
CA SER A 120 -21.10 -1.46 39.36
C SER A 120 -22.61 -1.50 39.60
N ASP A 121 -23.04 -1.38 40.87
CA ASP A 121 -24.47 -1.29 41.25
C ASP A 121 -25.20 -0.06 40.67
N GLN A 122 -24.47 0.93 40.15
CA GLN A 122 -25.02 2.13 39.54
C GLN A 122 -25.00 2.03 38.01
N PHE A 123 -26.19 2.00 37.41
CA PHE A 123 -26.33 2.11 35.96
C PHE A 123 -25.94 3.53 35.49
N VAL A 124 -24.80 3.65 34.82
CA VAL A 124 -24.40 4.88 34.13
C VAL A 124 -24.79 4.74 32.66
N GLN A 125 -25.78 5.52 32.22
CA GLN A 125 -26.16 5.56 30.81
C GLN A 125 -24.94 5.97 29.96
N PRO A 126 -24.61 5.24 28.88
CA PRO A 126 -23.50 5.63 28.01
C PRO A 126 -23.73 7.03 27.47
N THR A 127 -22.76 7.92 27.66
CA THR A 127 -22.83 9.28 27.14
C THR A 127 -22.69 9.23 25.62
N ILE A 128 -23.69 9.77 24.91
CA ILE A 128 -23.59 9.99 23.47
C ILE A 128 -22.46 11.01 23.26
N GLN A 129 -21.38 10.59 22.60
CA GLN A 129 -20.27 11.49 22.33
C GLN A 129 -20.76 12.66 21.46
N GLU A 130 -20.38 13.89 21.84
CA GLU A 130 -20.67 15.07 21.04
C GLU A 130 -20.04 14.95 19.65
N TYR A 131 -20.80 15.28 18.61
CA TYR A 131 -20.33 15.22 17.23
C TYR A 131 -19.20 16.23 17.01
N LYS A 132 -17.98 15.72 16.84
CA LYS A 132 -16.85 16.52 16.36
C LYS A 132 -16.88 16.53 14.83
N PRO A 133 -16.93 17.72 14.19
CA PRO A 133 -16.85 17.80 12.74
C PRO A 133 -15.53 17.17 12.28
N LYS A 134 -15.60 16.23 11.33
CA LYS A 134 -14.41 15.60 10.76
C LYS A 134 -13.62 16.65 9.99
N ASP A 135 -12.30 16.66 10.19
CA ASP A 135 -11.41 17.52 9.41
C ASP A 135 -11.58 17.25 7.91
N HIS A 136 -11.36 18.29 7.11
CA HIS A 136 -11.37 18.12 5.67
C HIS A 136 -10.18 17.26 5.25
N LEU A 137 -10.46 16.02 4.85
CA LEU A 137 -9.43 15.07 4.43
C LEU A 137 -8.56 15.63 3.31
N ARG A 138 -9.15 16.44 2.41
CA ARG A 138 -8.50 17.04 1.23
C ARG A 138 -7.97 18.46 1.41
N SER A 139 -7.71 18.88 2.65
CA SER A 139 -7.21 20.23 2.97
C SER A 139 -5.91 20.60 2.27
N TRP A 140 -5.04 19.64 1.93
CA TRP A 140 -3.78 19.94 1.24
C TRP A 140 -3.98 20.50 -0.18
N LEU A 141 -5.15 20.29 -0.80
CA LEU A 141 -5.46 20.85 -2.12
C LEU A 141 -5.73 22.35 -2.09
N SER A 142 -6.00 22.93 -0.91
CA SER A 142 -6.22 24.38 -0.75
C SER A 142 -4.94 25.16 -0.44
N ASP A 143 -3.76 24.56 -0.60
CA ASP A 143 -2.48 25.27 -0.53
C ASP A 143 -2.44 26.39 -1.58
N SER A 144 -2.19 27.63 -1.15
CA SER A 144 -2.23 28.81 -2.02
C SER A 144 -1.14 28.80 -3.09
N GLN A 145 0.01 28.21 -2.77
CA GLN A 145 1.16 28.05 -3.68
C GLN A 145 1.00 26.82 -4.61
N GLY A 146 -0.03 25.99 -4.40
CA GLY A 146 -0.30 24.82 -5.23
C GLY A 146 0.81 23.76 -5.19
N ARG A 147 1.58 23.70 -4.09
CA ARG A 147 2.73 22.82 -3.94
C ARG A 147 2.32 21.36 -3.83
N ASP A 148 3.19 20.49 -4.33
CA ASP A 148 3.01 19.05 -4.25
C ASP A 148 3.67 18.52 -2.97
N GLN A 149 2.99 17.59 -2.30
CA GLN A 149 3.51 16.96 -1.08
C GLN A 149 4.23 15.66 -1.40
N PHE A 150 5.21 15.29 -0.58
CA PHE A 150 5.87 14.00 -0.66
C PHE A 150 6.22 13.48 0.73
N ILE A 151 6.34 12.16 0.86
CA ILE A 151 6.80 11.48 2.07
C ILE A 151 8.24 11.04 1.88
N THR A 152 9.04 11.25 2.92
CA THR A 152 10.35 10.60 3.06
C THR A 152 10.33 9.69 4.29
N PHE A 153 10.84 8.47 4.11
CA PHE A 153 11.03 7.52 5.20
C PHE A 153 12.53 7.27 5.39
N GLN A 154 13.05 7.68 6.54
CA GLN A 154 14.48 7.74 6.86
C GLN A 154 14.70 7.11 8.23
N ASN A 155 15.56 6.09 8.34
CA ASN A 155 15.64 5.30 9.58
C ASN A 155 14.23 4.88 10.03
N ASP A 156 13.78 5.32 11.20
CA ASP A 156 12.42 5.09 11.70
C ASP A 156 11.55 6.35 11.75
N GLN A 157 12.00 7.42 11.09
CA GLN A 157 11.32 8.70 11.01
C GLN A 157 10.65 8.88 9.65
N VAL A 158 9.37 9.24 9.69
CA VAL A 158 8.56 9.56 8.51
C VAL A 158 8.27 11.04 8.52
N ASN A 159 8.64 11.72 7.43
CA ASN A 159 8.40 13.14 7.25
C ASN A 159 7.43 13.35 6.08
N LEU A 160 6.36 14.10 6.32
CA LEU A 160 5.49 14.64 5.27
C LEU A 160 5.95 16.06 4.94
N ASN A 161 6.34 16.30 3.70
CA ASN A 161 6.97 17.54 3.26
C ASN A 161 6.16 18.19 2.13
N TYR A 162 6.13 19.52 2.08
CA TYR A 162 5.82 20.26 0.86
C TYR A 162 7.09 20.49 0.06
N HIS A 163 7.01 20.24 -1.24
CA HIS A 163 8.08 20.60 -2.16
C HIS A 163 8.05 22.11 -2.43
N ASN A 164 9.17 22.76 -2.15
CA ASN A 164 9.42 24.15 -2.53
C ASN A 164 10.31 24.15 -3.77
N ARG A 165 10.01 25.03 -4.73
CA ARG A 165 10.83 25.20 -5.94
C ARG A 165 12.22 25.74 -5.60
N SER A 166 12.26 26.73 -4.71
CA SER A 166 13.48 27.41 -4.28
C SER A 166 13.65 27.25 -2.77
N GLY A 167 14.70 26.52 -2.36
CA GLY A 167 15.01 26.26 -0.95
C GLY A 167 14.69 24.84 -0.47
N ALA A 168 14.92 24.60 0.83
CA ALA A 168 14.69 23.30 1.43
C ALA A 168 13.19 22.95 1.50
N PRO A 169 12.81 21.67 1.41
CA PRO A 169 11.42 21.25 1.54
C PRO A 169 10.88 21.61 2.94
N GLN A 170 9.63 22.06 2.98
CA GLN A 170 8.97 22.42 4.24
C GLN A 170 8.40 21.17 4.90
N VAL A 171 8.97 20.77 6.04
CA VAL A 171 8.46 19.64 6.83
C VAL A 171 7.17 20.06 7.54
N VAL A 172 6.06 19.36 7.26
CA VAL A 172 4.76 19.61 7.87
C VAL A 172 4.58 18.75 9.11
N HIS A 173 4.89 17.46 8.98
CA HIS A 173 4.74 16.48 10.05
C HIS A 173 5.94 15.56 10.10
N THR A 174 6.38 15.27 11.32
CA THR A 174 7.41 14.29 11.64
C THR A 174 6.82 13.26 12.59
N LYS A 175 6.86 11.99 12.23
CA LYS A 175 6.41 10.88 13.07
C LYS A 175 7.50 9.81 13.17
N ASN A 176 7.88 9.48 14.39
CA ASN A 176 8.86 8.42 14.67
C ASN A 176 8.12 7.10 14.92
N ASN A 177 8.68 5.99 14.41
CA ASN A 177 8.12 4.63 14.51
C ASN A 177 6.67 4.53 14.01
N TRP A 178 6.33 5.27 12.97
CA TRP A 178 4.95 5.35 12.48
C TRP A 178 4.50 4.11 11.70
N THR A 179 5.42 3.36 11.12
CA THR A 179 5.16 2.10 10.40
C THR A 179 6.27 1.10 10.73
N ASN A 180 5.96 -0.20 10.69
CA ASN A 180 6.96 -1.26 10.82
C ASN A 180 7.55 -1.67 9.46
N SER A 181 6.85 -1.39 8.36
CA SER A 181 7.27 -1.75 7.00
C SER A 181 7.30 -0.50 6.13
N TYR A 182 6.73 -0.52 4.93
CA TYR A 182 6.67 0.63 4.04
C TYR A 182 5.41 1.48 4.28
N ILE A 183 5.32 2.59 3.54
CA ILE A 183 4.18 3.51 3.53
C ILE A 183 3.67 3.60 2.11
N THR A 184 2.38 3.80 1.94
CA THR A 184 1.80 4.06 0.62
C THR A 184 0.67 5.07 0.70
N PHE A 185 0.53 5.87 -0.35
CA PHE A 185 -0.60 6.76 -0.53
C PHE A 185 -1.74 6.02 -1.23
N SER A 186 -2.97 6.45 -0.94
CA SER A 186 -4.10 6.06 -1.76
C SER A 186 -4.02 6.72 -3.16
N PRO A 187 -4.68 6.16 -4.19
CA PRO A 187 -4.56 6.62 -5.58
C PRO A 187 -4.94 8.08 -5.83
N GLU A 188 -5.83 8.67 -5.03
CA GLU A 188 -6.16 10.10 -5.10
C GLU A 188 -5.43 10.94 -4.01
N GLY A 189 -4.56 10.30 -3.22
CA GLY A 189 -3.77 10.94 -2.17
C GLY A 189 -4.56 11.31 -0.91
N THR A 190 -5.81 10.87 -0.74
CA THR A 190 -6.61 11.21 0.44
C THR A 190 -6.11 10.56 1.72
N TYR A 191 -5.63 9.32 1.63
CA TYR A 191 -5.22 8.49 2.75
C TYR A 191 -3.74 8.10 2.66
N ILE A 192 -3.14 7.88 3.83
CA ILE A 192 -1.81 7.29 3.99
C ILE A 192 -2.00 5.97 4.72
N ALA A 193 -1.54 4.86 4.13
CA ALA A 193 -1.55 3.55 4.78
C ALA A 193 -0.22 3.29 5.49
N THR A 194 -0.30 2.99 6.79
CA THR A 194 0.83 2.52 7.61
C THR A 194 0.65 1.05 7.98
N LEU A 195 1.71 0.26 7.82
CA LEU A 195 1.67 -1.19 8.03
C LEU A 195 2.28 -1.53 9.40
N HIS A 196 1.51 -2.26 10.20
CA HIS A 196 1.88 -2.69 11.54
C HIS A 196 1.74 -4.21 11.68
N ARG A 197 2.38 -4.78 12.71
CA ARG A 197 2.26 -6.22 12.98
C ARG A 197 0.80 -6.67 13.22
N GLN A 198 0.00 -5.82 13.85
CA GLN A 198 -1.40 -6.08 14.16
C GLN A 198 -2.34 -5.89 12.97
N GLY A 199 -1.94 -5.10 11.96
CA GLY A 199 -2.87 -4.61 10.96
C GLY A 199 -2.36 -3.42 10.17
N VAL A 200 -3.29 -2.78 9.46
CA VAL A 200 -3.02 -1.57 8.68
C VAL A 200 -3.86 -0.43 9.23
N MET A 201 -3.27 0.76 9.31
CA MET A 201 -3.99 1.98 9.70
C MET A 201 -3.98 2.98 8.55
N LEU A 202 -5.14 3.61 8.32
CA LEU A 202 -5.28 4.72 7.39
C LEU A 202 -5.28 6.02 8.15
N HIS A 203 -4.45 6.95 7.72
CA HIS A 203 -4.35 8.31 8.26
C HIS A 203 -4.80 9.33 7.22
N GLY A 204 -5.40 10.43 7.65
CA GLY A 204 -5.88 11.46 6.75
C GLY A 204 -6.12 12.81 7.43
N GLY A 205 -6.39 13.83 6.61
CA GLY A 205 -6.60 15.20 7.08
C GLY A 205 -5.31 15.97 7.38
N PRO A 206 -5.44 17.23 7.81
CA PRO A 206 -4.31 18.13 8.04
C PRO A 206 -3.42 17.69 9.21
N ALA A 207 -4.00 17.06 10.25
CA ALA A 207 -3.27 16.55 11.41
C ALA A 207 -2.82 15.08 11.28
N LEU A 208 -3.14 14.43 10.15
CA LEU A 208 -2.89 13.00 9.93
C LEU A 208 -3.50 12.12 11.03
N ASN A 209 -4.78 12.36 11.34
CA ASN A 209 -5.51 11.59 12.32
C ASN A 209 -5.85 10.19 11.79
N GLU A 210 -5.97 9.22 12.70
CA GLU A 210 -6.44 7.87 12.38
C GLU A 210 -7.87 7.93 11.83
N VAL A 211 -8.06 7.47 10.59
CA VAL A 211 -9.37 7.40 9.92
C VAL A 211 -9.99 6.03 10.10
N CYS A 212 -9.22 4.98 9.85
CA CYS A 212 -9.70 3.60 9.89
C CYS A 212 -8.56 2.64 10.27
N ARG A 213 -8.91 1.55 10.96
CA ARG A 213 -7.99 0.49 11.35
C ARG A 213 -8.50 -0.85 10.82
N PHE A 214 -7.66 -1.54 10.06
CA PHE A 214 -7.93 -2.88 9.54
C PHE A 214 -7.10 -3.89 10.32
N ALA A 215 -7.77 -4.67 11.17
CA ALA A 215 -7.13 -5.72 11.96
C ALA A 215 -6.88 -6.96 11.07
N HIS A 216 -5.72 -6.99 10.43
CA HIS A 216 -5.22 -8.14 9.69
C HIS A 216 -3.77 -8.41 10.10
N PRO A 217 -3.48 -9.46 10.87
CA PRO A 217 -2.13 -9.72 11.35
C PRO A 217 -1.11 -9.91 10.21
N ASN A 218 0.09 -9.36 10.41
CA ASN A 218 1.28 -9.57 9.57
C ASN A 218 1.12 -9.22 8.08
N VAL A 219 0.28 -8.22 7.73
CA VAL A 219 0.14 -7.73 6.35
C VAL A 219 1.48 -7.38 5.73
N LYS A 220 1.70 -7.86 4.51
CA LYS A 220 2.91 -7.59 3.70
C LYS A 220 2.62 -6.73 2.49
N LEU A 221 1.44 -6.86 1.88
CA LEU A 221 1.07 -6.10 0.68
C LEU A 221 -0.31 -5.47 0.86
N VAL A 222 -0.46 -4.26 0.34
CA VAL A 222 -1.71 -3.49 0.38
C VAL A 222 -2.01 -2.87 -0.98
N ASP A 223 -3.28 -2.79 -1.33
CA ASP A 223 -3.75 -2.18 -2.57
C ASP A 223 -5.06 -1.43 -2.32
N PHE A 224 -5.22 -0.32 -3.02
CA PHE A 224 -6.40 0.54 -2.93
C PHE A 224 -7.24 0.40 -4.19
N SER A 225 -8.55 0.50 -4.01
CA SER A 225 -9.41 0.66 -5.17
C SER A 225 -9.20 2.03 -5.85
N PRO A 226 -9.42 2.14 -7.17
CA PRO A 226 -9.10 3.37 -7.93
C PRO A 226 -9.79 4.65 -7.45
N LYS A 227 -10.94 4.57 -6.75
CA LYS A 227 -11.65 5.73 -6.19
C LYS A 227 -11.72 5.72 -4.66
N GLU A 228 -10.85 4.94 -4.02
CA GLU A 228 -10.65 4.93 -2.57
C GLU A 228 -11.89 4.54 -1.73
N ASN A 229 -12.82 3.72 -2.24
CA ASN A 229 -13.91 3.17 -1.42
C ASN A 229 -13.55 1.85 -0.74
N TYR A 230 -12.60 1.09 -1.27
CA TYR A 230 -12.25 -0.23 -0.80
C TYR A 230 -10.73 -0.41 -0.68
N PHE A 231 -10.34 -1.35 0.18
CA PHE A 231 -8.95 -1.62 0.49
C PHE A 231 -8.69 -3.12 0.49
N VAL A 232 -7.54 -3.55 -0.02
CA VAL A 232 -7.14 -4.95 -0.08
C VAL A 232 -5.86 -5.12 0.72
N THR A 233 -5.86 -6.11 1.61
CA THR A 233 -4.68 -6.46 2.41
C THR A 233 -4.32 -7.92 2.21
N TRP A 234 -3.02 -8.20 2.09
CA TRP A 234 -2.50 -9.54 1.93
C TRP A 234 -1.41 -9.84 2.95
N SER A 235 -1.52 -11.02 3.56
CA SER A 235 -0.53 -11.59 4.45
C SER A 235 0.04 -12.88 3.84
N ASN A 236 1.32 -13.15 4.08
CA ASN A 236 1.93 -14.44 3.73
C ASN A 236 1.52 -15.55 4.71
N GLU A 237 1.07 -15.16 5.91
CA GLU A 237 0.58 -16.06 6.93
C GLU A 237 -0.95 -16.18 6.80
N PRO A 238 -1.51 -17.41 6.80
CA PRO A 238 -2.95 -17.59 6.81
C PRO A 238 -3.58 -16.98 8.06
N ILE A 239 -4.81 -16.48 7.92
CA ILE A 239 -5.62 -15.96 9.01
C ILE A 239 -5.91 -17.11 9.98
N VAL A 240 -5.56 -16.87 11.24
CA VAL A 240 -5.85 -17.75 12.37
C VAL A 240 -6.71 -16.99 13.36
N LEU A 241 -7.79 -17.62 13.81
CA LEU A 241 -8.63 -17.03 14.85
C LEU A 241 -7.87 -17.03 16.18
N PRO A 242 -7.89 -15.90 16.92
CA PRO A 242 -7.32 -15.87 18.25
C PRO A 242 -8.09 -16.80 19.18
N GLN A 243 -7.42 -17.33 20.20
CA GLN A 243 -8.07 -18.14 21.22
C GLN A 243 -9.16 -17.32 21.95
N PRO A 244 -10.27 -17.97 22.36
CA PRO A 244 -11.32 -17.32 23.15
C PRO A 244 -10.71 -16.62 24.39
N GLY A 245 -11.01 -15.32 24.58
CA GLY A 245 -10.47 -14.52 25.68
C GLY A 245 -9.25 -13.64 25.35
N SER A 246 -8.73 -13.68 24.12
CA SER A 246 -7.73 -12.70 23.67
C SER A 246 -8.34 -11.31 23.49
N SER A 247 -7.70 -10.24 24.01
CA SER A 247 -8.18 -8.85 23.84
C SER A 247 -7.94 -8.28 22.43
N THR A 248 -7.57 -9.13 21.47
CA THR A 248 -7.33 -8.71 20.08
C THR A 248 -8.66 -8.60 19.34
N VAL A 249 -8.98 -7.39 18.87
CA VAL A 249 -10.12 -7.15 17.99
C VAL A 249 -9.89 -7.92 16.69
N CYS A 250 -10.58 -9.05 16.52
CA CYS A 250 -10.48 -9.92 15.36
C CYS A 250 -11.79 -9.89 14.58
N PRO A 251 -11.84 -9.25 13.40
CA PRO A 251 -13.05 -9.19 12.58
C PRO A 251 -13.29 -10.47 11.76
N PHE A 252 -12.45 -11.49 11.91
CA PHE A 252 -12.50 -12.73 11.15
C PHE A 252 -13.40 -13.77 11.81
N SER A 253 -14.08 -14.55 10.99
CA SER A 253 -14.95 -15.68 11.36
C SER A 253 -14.29 -17.03 11.05
N GLU A 254 -14.92 -18.15 11.43
CA GLU A 254 -14.45 -19.50 11.11
C GLU A 254 -14.26 -19.73 9.60
N ASP A 255 -15.12 -19.12 8.78
CA ASP A 255 -15.06 -19.22 7.31
C ASP A 255 -13.82 -18.50 6.72
N ASP A 256 -13.22 -17.57 7.46
CA ASP A 256 -12.05 -16.81 7.05
C ASP A 256 -10.73 -17.53 7.38
N GLN A 257 -10.79 -18.59 8.19
CA GLN A 257 -9.61 -19.31 8.63
C GLN A 257 -8.90 -19.97 7.44
N GLY A 258 -7.58 -19.79 7.37
CA GLY A 258 -6.75 -20.31 6.27
C GLY A 258 -6.71 -19.40 5.03
N ASN A 259 -7.50 -18.33 4.99
CA ASN A 259 -7.40 -17.32 3.94
C ASN A 259 -6.25 -16.35 4.22
N SER A 260 -5.78 -15.63 3.19
CA SER A 260 -4.59 -14.76 3.31
C SER A 260 -4.81 -13.36 2.75
N LEU A 261 -5.88 -13.18 1.98
CA LEU A 261 -6.23 -11.93 1.32
C LEU A 261 -7.57 -11.46 1.85
N ALA A 262 -7.67 -10.21 2.27
CA ALA A 262 -8.88 -9.63 2.83
C ALA A 262 -9.24 -8.34 2.09
N VAL A 263 -10.54 -8.16 1.82
CA VAL A 263 -11.11 -6.98 1.17
C VAL A 263 -11.98 -6.24 2.17
N TRP A 264 -11.76 -4.94 2.29
CA TRP A 264 -12.34 -4.07 3.32
C TRP A 264 -13.05 -2.88 2.68
N ASN A 265 -14.04 -2.34 3.38
CA ASN A 265 -14.64 -1.06 3.06
C ASN A 265 -13.92 0.06 3.83
N ILE A 266 -13.43 1.08 3.14
CA ILE A 266 -12.66 2.17 3.76
C ILE A 266 -13.54 3.07 4.63
N LYS A 267 -14.80 3.29 4.24
CA LYS A 267 -15.70 4.21 4.93
C LYS A 267 -16.23 3.66 6.24
N THR A 268 -16.54 2.36 6.26
CA THR A 268 -17.09 1.69 7.44
C THR A 268 -16.02 0.97 8.26
N GLY A 269 -14.93 0.53 7.63
CA GLY A 269 -13.91 -0.32 8.26
C GLY A 269 -14.26 -1.81 8.23
N ASP A 270 -15.40 -2.17 7.65
CA ASP A 270 -15.90 -3.55 7.70
C ASP A 270 -15.12 -4.49 6.77
N LEU A 271 -14.92 -5.72 7.23
CA LEU A 271 -14.47 -6.83 6.42
C LEU A 271 -15.58 -7.24 5.46
N LEU A 272 -15.33 -7.16 4.15
CA LEU A 272 -16.29 -7.58 3.13
C LEU A 272 -16.14 -9.05 2.77
N ARG A 273 -14.90 -9.49 2.50
CA ARG A 273 -14.61 -10.89 2.16
C ARG A 273 -13.13 -11.24 2.30
N THR A 274 -12.86 -12.51 2.60
CA THR A 274 -11.51 -13.07 2.53
C THR A 274 -11.37 -14.11 1.42
N PHE A 275 -10.12 -14.35 1.00
CA PHE A 275 -9.77 -15.20 -0.13
C PHE A 275 -8.51 -16.02 0.18
N PRO A 276 -8.48 -17.31 -0.20
CA PRO A 276 -7.28 -18.13 -0.06
C PRO A 276 -6.27 -17.79 -1.15
N THR A 277 -4.98 -17.81 -0.83
CA THR A 277 -3.89 -17.60 -1.80
C THR A 277 -2.87 -18.72 -1.74
N THR A 278 -2.31 -19.11 -2.88
CA THR A 278 -1.27 -20.14 -2.92
C THR A 278 0.08 -19.52 -2.52
N PRO A 279 0.80 -20.08 -1.53
CA PRO A 279 2.10 -19.56 -1.11
C PRO A 279 3.15 -19.62 -2.24
N GLY A 280 4.01 -18.60 -2.34
CA GLY A 280 5.28 -18.65 -3.07
C GLY A 280 5.30 -18.13 -4.52
N LYS A 281 4.16 -18.03 -5.23
CA LYS A 281 4.09 -17.46 -6.59
C LYS A 281 2.77 -16.75 -6.84
N MET A 282 2.54 -15.61 -6.19
CA MET A 282 1.35 -14.79 -6.43
C MET A 282 1.74 -13.48 -7.12
N PRO A 283 1.27 -13.21 -8.35
CA PRO A 283 1.44 -11.89 -8.96
C PRO A 283 0.64 -10.87 -8.15
N TRP A 284 1.24 -9.73 -7.85
CA TRP A 284 0.59 -8.60 -7.20
C TRP A 284 0.35 -7.46 -8.21
N PRO A 285 -0.83 -6.82 -8.22
CA PRO A 285 -2.02 -7.12 -7.42
C PRO A 285 -2.79 -8.37 -7.91
N HIS A 286 -3.25 -9.21 -6.98
CA HIS A 286 -3.97 -10.46 -7.29
C HIS A 286 -5.46 -10.24 -7.56
N ILE A 287 -6.04 -9.22 -6.92
CA ILE A 287 -7.39 -8.72 -7.20
C ILE A 287 -7.24 -7.47 -8.06
N LYS A 288 -7.92 -7.43 -9.19
CA LYS A 288 -7.92 -6.27 -10.09
C LYS A 288 -9.30 -5.63 -10.09
N TRP A 289 -9.33 -4.31 -9.90
CA TRP A 289 -10.54 -3.49 -9.86
C TRP A 289 -11.03 -3.12 -11.25
N SER A 290 -12.33 -3.14 -11.47
CA SER A 290 -12.93 -2.53 -12.65
C SER A 290 -12.78 -1.01 -12.60
N GLY A 291 -12.76 -0.35 -13.77
CA GLY A 291 -12.61 1.11 -13.85
C GLY A 291 -13.76 1.90 -13.20
N ASP A 292 -14.94 1.29 -13.09
CA ASP A 292 -16.09 1.87 -12.37
C ASP A 292 -16.08 1.59 -10.87
N GLU A 293 -15.20 0.71 -10.38
CA GLU A 293 -15.10 0.23 -9.00
C GLU A 293 -16.32 -0.58 -8.50
N LYS A 294 -17.16 -1.08 -9.40
CA LYS A 294 -18.32 -1.92 -9.03
C LYS A 294 -17.98 -3.40 -8.98
N TYR A 295 -16.89 -3.81 -9.62
CA TYR A 295 -16.51 -5.20 -9.73
C TYR A 295 -15.06 -5.40 -9.34
N ILE A 296 -14.80 -6.54 -8.71
CA ILE A 296 -13.46 -7.07 -8.52
C ILE A 296 -13.33 -8.37 -9.30
N ALA A 297 -12.18 -8.58 -9.91
CA ALA A 297 -11.87 -9.84 -10.57
C ALA A 297 -10.65 -10.48 -9.94
N ARG A 298 -10.72 -11.80 -9.79
CA ARG A 298 -9.63 -12.64 -9.33
C ARG A 298 -9.36 -13.71 -10.38
N LEU A 299 -8.08 -13.90 -10.67
CA LEU A 299 -7.60 -15.00 -11.51
C LEU A 299 -7.49 -16.29 -10.69
N VAL A 300 -8.01 -17.38 -11.25
CA VAL A 300 -7.59 -18.74 -10.89
C VAL A 300 -6.80 -19.29 -12.08
N PRO A 301 -5.45 -19.30 -11.99
CA PRO A 301 -4.60 -19.64 -13.12
C PRO A 301 -5.00 -20.95 -13.79
N GLY A 302 -5.11 -20.93 -15.12
CA GLY A 302 -5.43 -22.10 -15.95
C GLY A 302 -6.90 -22.52 -15.96
N GLN A 303 -7.79 -21.91 -15.17
CA GLN A 303 -9.17 -22.40 -15.01
C GLN A 303 -10.24 -21.35 -15.32
N GLN A 304 -10.23 -20.23 -14.59
CA GLN A 304 -11.34 -19.28 -14.63
C GLN A 304 -10.99 -17.90 -14.08
N ILE A 305 -11.79 -16.91 -14.45
CA ILE A 305 -11.81 -15.58 -13.83
C ILE A 305 -13.09 -15.47 -13.01
N SER A 306 -12.94 -15.25 -11.70
CA SER A 306 -14.08 -15.03 -10.79
C SER A 306 -14.29 -13.54 -10.60
N ILE A 307 -15.48 -13.04 -10.95
CA ILE A 307 -15.84 -11.63 -10.85
C ILE A 307 -16.92 -11.47 -9.78
N TYR A 308 -16.63 -10.64 -8.78
CA TYR A 308 -17.55 -10.35 -7.67
C TYR A 308 -18.06 -8.91 -7.78
N GLY A 309 -19.34 -8.72 -7.48
CA GLY A 309 -19.94 -7.40 -7.36
C GLY A 309 -19.73 -6.84 -5.97
N VAL A 310 -19.41 -5.56 -5.86
CA VAL A 310 -19.15 -4.86 -4.60
C VAL A 310 -20.33 -3.89 -4.33
N PRO A 311 -20.87 -3.77 -3.10
CA PRO A 311 -20.34 -4.18 -1.80
C PRO A 311 -20.65 -5.60 -1.33
N ASP A 312 -21.65 -6.27 -1.90
CA ASP A 312 -22.14 -7.56 -1.36
C ASP A 312 -21.14 -8.71 -1.53
N MET A 313 -20.09 -8.52 -2.34
CA MET A 313 -19.06 -9.51 -2.68
C MET A 313 -19.62 -10.83 -3.23
N GLY A 314 -20.84 -10.80 -3.74
CA GLY A 314 -21.49 -11.90 -4.43
C GLY A 314 -20.88 -12.12 -5.81
N LEU A 315 -20.78 -13.39 -6.22
CA LEU A 315 -20.32 -13.73 -7.58
C LEU A 315 -21.37 -13.26 -8.59
N VAL A 316 -20.96 -12.47 -9.58
CA VAL A 316 -21.88 -11.89 -10.56
C VAL A 316 -22.53 -13.01 -11.40
N ASP A 317 -23.86 -13.00 -11.49
CA ASP A 317 -24.72 -14.07 -12.05
C ASP A 317 -24.50 -15.47 -11.45
N LYS A 318 -23.96 -15.54 -10.21
CA LYS A 318 -23.65 -16.79 -9.50
C LYS A 318 -22.71 -17.74 -10.28
N LYS A 319 -22.00 -17.25 -11.30
CA LYS A 319 -21.12 -18.07 -12.16
C LYS A 319 -19.83 -17.33 -12.52
N SER A 320 -18.70 -17.95 -12.22
CA SER A 320 -17.39 -17.52 -12.68
C SER A 320 -17.27 -17.67 -14.20
N LEU A 321 -16.44 -16.83 -14.80
CA LEU A 321 -16.13 -16.88 -16.21
C LEU A 321 -15.11 -18.00 -16.44
N LYS A 322 -15.62 -19.19 -16.80
CA LYS A 322 -14.77 -20.36 -17.10
C LYS A 322 -14.01 -20.13 -18.40
N ILE A 323 -12.71 -19.90 -18.28
CA ILE A 323 -11.77 -19.70 -19.40
C ILE A 323 -10.62 -20.68 -19.20
N PRO A 324 -10.69 -21.87 -19.81
CA PRO A 324 -9.62 -22.86 -19.71
C PRO A 324 -8.30 -22.27 -20.20
N GLY A 325 -7.23 -22.47 -19.43
CA GLY A 325 -5.89 -22.03 -19.79
C GLY A 325 -5.61 -20.53 -19.61
N VAL A 326 -6.49 -19.73 -18.99
CA VAL A 326 -6.21 -18.31 -18.75
C VAL A 326 -4.93 -18.11 -17.93
N VAL A 327 -4.01 -17.28 -18.44
CA VAL A 327 -2.72 -17.00 -17.77
C VAL A 327 -2.72 -15.65 -17.09
N ASP A 328 -3.25 -14.62 -17.74
CA ASP A 328 -3.37 -13.27 -17.17
C ASP A 328 -4.58 -12.55 -17.75
N PHE A 329 -5.08 -11.56 -17.01
CA PHE A 329 -6.17 -10.70 -17.40
C PHE A 329 -5.99 -9.30 -16.81
N ASP A 330 -6.49 -8.27 -17.49
CA ASP A 330 -6.54 -6.91 -16.96
C ASP A 330 -7.86 -6.22 -17.32
N TRP A 331 -8.31 -5.36 -16.43
CA TRP A 331 -9.41 -4.44 -16.70
C TRP A 331 -8.92 -3.25 -17.52
N CYS A 332 -9.78 -2.77 -18.42
CA CYS A 332 -9.58 -1.50 -19.08
C CYS A 332 -9.73 -0.36 -18.06
N PRO A 333 -8.69 0.45 -17.83
CA PRO A 333 -8.78 1.59 -16.93
C PRO A 333 -9.77 2.63 -17.49
N TRP A 334 -10.42 3.37 -16.59
CA TRP A 334 -11.36 4.42 -16.96
C TRP A 334 -10.68 5.77 -17.09
N GLY A 335 -10.74 6.33 -18.29
CA GLY A 335 -10.26 7.68 -18.56
C GLY A 335 -11.20 8.77 -18.05
N ASP A 336 -10.83 10.02 -18.29
CA ASP A 336 -11.66 11.17 -17.90
C ASP A 336 -12.97 11.23 -18.70
N LYS A 337 -12.94 10.76 -19.96
CA LYS A 337 -14.12 10.64 -20.80
C LYS A 337 -15.13 9.65 -20.21
N ASP A 338 -14.66 8.51 -19.72
CA ASP A 338 -15.52 7.47 -19.12
C ASP A 338 -16.12 7.93 -17.80
N ALA A 339 -15.31 8.57 -16.94
CA ALA A 339 -15.78 9.13 -15.68
C ALA A 339 -16.90 10.18 -15.89
N ILE A 340 -16.73 11.08 -16.86
CA ILE A 340 -17.74 12.09 -17.21
C ILE A 340 -19.00 11.42 -17.80
N ALA A 341 -18.83 10.45 -18.70
CA ALA A 341 -19.95 9.73 -19.31
C ALA A 341 -20.75 8.94 -18.27
N SER A 342 -20.06 8.35 -17.28
CA SER A 342 -20.69 7.66 -16.15
C SER A 342 -21.43 8.63 -15.23
N ALA A 343 -20.87 9.81 -14.94
CA ALA A 343 -21.53 10.80 -14.09
C ALA A 343 -22.82 11.36 -14.72
N ASN A 344 -22.82 11.54 -16.05
CA ASN A 344 -23.98 12.06 -16.78
C ASN A 344 -24.98 10.99 -17.23
N ASN A 345 -24.74 9.71 -16.89
CA ASN A 345 -25.54 8.54 -17.34
C ASN A 345 -25.85 8.53 -18.85
N LYS A 346 -24.97 9.13 -19.67
CA LYS A 346 -25.18 9.27 -21.12
C LYS A 346 -23.92 8.79 -21.85
N GLY A 347 -24.07 7.68 -22.58
CA GLY A 347 -22.98 7.08 -23.35
C GLY A 347 -21.92 6.38 -22.49
N THR A 348 -22.28 5.90 -21.29
CA THR A 348 -21.38 5.13 -20.44
C THR A 348 -20.99 3.83 -21.13
N ARG A 349 -19.69 3.65 -21.39
CA ARG A 349 -19.14 2.40 -21.91
C ARG A 349 -19.22 1.34 -20.82
N GLU A 350 -19.60 0.11 -21.17
CA GLU A 350 -19.47 -1.03 -20.27
C GLU A 350 -18.00 -1.25 -19.88
N ASN A 351 -17.78 -1.91 -18.75
CA ASN A 351 -16.42 -2.29 -18.37
C ASN A 351 -15.89 -3.30 -19.38
N MET A 352 -14.58 -3.23 -19.64
CA MET A 352 -13.92 -4.12 -20.57
C MET A 352 -12.81 -4.86 -19.86
N LEU A 353 -12.71 -6.14 -20.16
CA LEU A 353 -11.70 -7.03 -19.62
C LEU A 353 -10.94 -7.65 -20.79
N ALA A 354 -9.61 -7.56 -20.75
CA ALA A 354 -8.72 -8.27 -21.67
C ALA A 354 -8.15 -9.48 -20.94
N TYR A 355 -8.10 -10.62 -21.61
CA TYR A 355 -7.39 -11.79 -21.11
C TYR A 355 -6.69 -12.52 -22.26
N TRP A 356 -5.69 -13.32 -21.92
CA TRP A 356 -5.02 -14.16 -22.90
C TRP A 356 -4.91 -15.61 -22.43
N THR A 357 -4.96 -16.52 -23.41
CA THR A 357 -4.76 -17.96 -23.25
C THR A 357 -3.57 -18.40 -24.10
N PRO A 358 -2.67 -19.24 -23.57
CA PRO A 358 -1.54 -19.78 -24.30
C PRO A 358 -1.99 -20.87 -25.29
N GLU A 359 -1.06 -21.33 -26.11
CA GLU A 359 -1.28 -22.47 -26.99
C GLU A 359 -1.43 -23.75 -26.18
N VAL A 360 -2.53 -24.47 -26.40
CA VAL A 360 -2.79 -25.77 -25.77
C VAL A 360 -3.25 -26.74 -26.85
N GLU A 361 -2.44 -27.78 -27.08
CA GLU A 361 -2.68 -28.83 -28.08
C GLU A 361 -3.05 -28.28 -29.46
N ASN A 362 -4.34 -28.33 -29.83
CA ASN A 362 -4.88 -27.91 -31.12
C ASN A 362 -5.49 -26.49 -31.11
N GLN A 363 -5.43 -25.77 -29.98
CA GLN A 363 -5.96 -24.41 -29.87
C GLN A 363 -4.82 -23.38 -29.93
N PRO A 364 -4.90 -22.38 -30.84
CA PRO A 364 -3.91 -21.32 -30.90
C PRO A 364 -4.00 -20.43 -29.66
N ALA A 365 -2.90 -19.72 -29.35
CA ALA A 365 -2.93 -18.67 -28.35
C ALA A 365 -3.93 -17.61 -28.79
N ARG A 366 -4.64 -17.03 -27.82
CA ARG A 366 -5.72 -16.08 -28.12
C ARG A 366 -5.73 -14.96 -27.11
N VAL A 367 -5.81 -13.74 -27.62
CA VAL A 367 -6.15 -12.56 -26.82
C VAL A 367 -7.60 -12.22 -27.08
N THR A 368 -8.38 -12.00 -26.03
CA THR A 368 -9.80 -11.68 -26.13
C THR A 368 -10.15 -10.44 -25.33
N LEU A 369 -10.87 -9.53 -25.97
CA LEU A 369 -11.54 -8.39 -25.36
C LEU A 369 -12.99 -8.78 -25.08
N LEU A 370 -13.38 -8.71 -23.82
CA LEU A 370 -14.70 -9.04 -23.33
C LEU A 370 -15.33 -7.79 -22.71
N SER A 371 -16.60 -7.55 -23.01
CA SER A 371 -17.42 -6.56 -22.30
C SER A 371 -18.08 -7.19 -21.08
N PHE A 372 -18.20 -6.42 -20.01
CA PHE A 372 -18.79 -6.86 -18.75
C PHE A 372 -19.67 -5.74 -18.18
N PRO A 373 -20.91 -6.04 -17.75
CA PRO A 373 -21.47 -7.36 -17.42
C PRO A 373 -22.07 -8.19 -18.56
N SER A 374 -22.22 -7.66 -19.78
CA SER A 374 -22.90 -8.35 -20.89
C SER A 374 -22.22 -9.67 -21.32
N ARG A 375 -20.93 -9.87 -20.98
CA ARG A 375 -20.10 -11.02 -21.36
C ARG A 375 -19.98 -11.19 -22.87
N GLN A 376 -20.23 -10.13 -23.65
CA GLN A 376 -20.08 -10.18 -25.10
C GLN A 376 -18.61 -10.08 -25.47
N VAL A 377 -18.14 -11.03 -26.28
CA VAL A 377 -16.80 -10.98 -26.87
C VAL A 377 -16.79 -9.87 -27.92
N LEU A 378 -16.03 -8.81 -27.64
CA LEU A 378 -15.92 -7.63 -28.49
C LEU A 378 -14.96 -7.89 -29.66
N ARG A 379 -13.79 -8.46 -29.34
CA ARG A 379 -12.75 -8.77 -30.31
C ARG A 379 -11.91 -9.93 -29.80
N SER A 380 -11.48 -10.77 -30.73
CA SER A 380 -10.52 -11.84 -30.42
C SER A 380 -9.49 -11.95 -31.52
N LYS A 381 -8.23 -12.14 -31.13
CA LYS A 381 -7.08 -12.28 -32.03
C LYS A 381 -6.35 -13.58 -31.70
N ASN A 382 -6.23 -14.45 -32.68
CA ASN A 382 -5.42 -15.66 -32.57
C ASN A 382 -3.95 -15.35 -32.90
N LEU A 383 -3.05 -15.96 -32.14
CA LEU A 383 -1.61 -15.84 -32.22
C LEU A 383 -0.99 -17.24 -32.28
N PHE A 384 0.22 -17.36 -32.84
CA PHE A 384 0.92 -18.63 -33.03
C PHE A 384 2.38 -18.53 -32.61
N ASN A 385 2.96 -19.64 -32.13
CA ASN A 385 4.30 -19.71 -31.57
C ASN A 385 4.53 -18.70 -30.43
N VAL A 386 3.54 -18.54 -29.54
CA VAL A 386 3.60 -17.62 -28.40
C VAL A 386 4.26 -18.28 -27.20
N SER A 387 5.30 -17.65 -26.65
CA SER A 387 5.92 -18.06 -25.39
C SER A 387 5.30 -17.35 -24.20
N ASN A 388 5.08 -16.04 -24.31
CA ASN A 388 4.53 -15.20 -23.25
C ASN A 388 3.80 -14.00 -23.87
N ALA A 389 2.77 -13.48 -23.19
CA ALA A 389 2.10 -12.25 -23.55
C ALA A 389 1.87 -11.37 -22.31
N LYS A 390 2.22 -10.08 -22.42
CA LYS A 390 1.96 -9.06 -21.40
C LYS A 390 0.94 -8.04 -21.92
N LEU A 391 -0.06 -7.74 -21.10
CA LEU A 391 -1.09 -6.75 -21.40
C LEU A 391 -0.63 -5.39 -20.87
N ASN A 392 -0.60 -4.36 -21.73
CA ASN A 392 -0.24 -3.00 -21.36
C ASN A 392 -1.35 -2.04 -21.79
N TRP A 393 -2.18 -1.63 -20.84
CA TRP A 393 -3.27 -0.69 -21.07
C TRP A 393 -2.77 0.76 -21.09
N HIS A 394 -3.36 1.57 -21.97
CA HIS A 394 -3.22 3.02 -21.91
C HIS A 394 -3.94 3.56 -20.68
N ASN A 395 -3.40 4.59 -20.03
CA ASN A 395 -3.91 5.12 -18.75
C ASN A 395 -5.38 5.60 -18.84
N HIS A 396 -5.85 6.01 -20.02
CA HIS A 396 -7.24 6.41 -20.26
C HIS A 396 -8.10 5.32 -20.92
N GLY A 397 -7.56 4.12 -21.13
CA GLY A 397 -8.28 2.99 -21.72
C GLY A 397 -8.60 3.18 -23.21
N ASP A 398 -7.81 4.01 -23.90
CA ASP A 398 -7.98 4.32 -25.32
C ASP A 398 -7.31 3.25 -26.22
N PHE A 399 -6.19 2.69 -25.77
CA PHE A 399 -5.42 1.66 -26.45
C PHE A 399 -5.06 0.50 -25.50
N LEU A 400 -4.88 -0.69 -26.06
CA LEU A 400 -4.27 -1.84 -25.40
C LEU A 400 -3.13 -2.34 -26.28
N CYS A 401 -1.91 -2.41 -25.75
CA CYS A 401 -0.80 -3.11 -26.40
C CYS A 401 -0.64 -4.48 -25.76
N VAL A 402 -0.70 -5.53 -26.57
CA VAL A 402 -0.29 -6.87 -26.16
C VAL A 402 1.13 -7.09 -26.66
N GLN A 403 2.05 -7.17 -25.71
CA GLN A 403 3.45 -7.49 -25.96
C GLN A 403 3.59 -9.00 -26.04
N VAL A 404 3.72 -9.54 -27.24
CA VAL A 404 3.76 -10.98 -27.50
C VAL A 404 5.20 -11.40 -27.79
N HIS A 405 5.80 -12.18 -26.90
CA HIS A 405 7.08 -12.83 -27.13
C HIS A 405 6.85 -14.10 -27.95
N ARG A 406 7.30 -14.09 -29.20
CA ARG A 406 7.17 -15.21 -30.14
C ARG A 406 8.50 -15.91 -30.30
N HIS A 407 8.45 -17.21 -30.54
CA HIS A 407 9.62 -18.00 -30.89
C HIS A 407 9.58 -18.41 -32.35
N THR A 408 10.77 -18.57 -32.95
CA THR A 408 10.88 -19.20 -34.28
C THR A 408 10.46 -20.67 -34.22
N LYS A 409 10.07 -21.27 -35.35
CA LYS A 409 9.66 -22.69 -35.40
C LYS A 409 10.69 -23.66 -34.78
N THR A 410 11.97 -23.29 -34.85
CA THR A 410 13.09 -24.06 -34.29
C THR A 410 13.29 -23.83 -32.79
N LYS A 411 12.57 -22.89 -32.16
CA LYS A 411 12.69 -22.43 -30.76
C LYS A 411 14.09 -21.91 -30.38
N LYS A 412 14.92 -21.58 -31.37
CA LYS A 412 16.31 -21.12 -31.16
C LYS A 412 16.44 -19.62 -30.95
N SER A 413 15.46 -18.85 -31.42
CA SER A 413 15.44 -17.40 -31.26
C SER A 413 14.04 -16.92 -30.96
N MET A 414 13.97 -15.84 -30.19
CA MET A 414 12.75 -15.14 -29.84
C MET A 414 12.74 -13.74 -30.44
N PHE A 415 11.55 -13.27 -30.78
CA PHE A 415 11.29 -11.93 -31.29
C PHE A 415 9.96 -11.42 -30.70
N CYS A 416 9.72 -10.12 -30.77
CA CYS A 416 8.55 -9.52 -30.14
C CYS A 416 7.59 -8.92 -31.17
N ASN A 417 6.31 -9.27 -31.06
CA ASN A 417 5.24 -8.59 -31.78
C ASN A 417 4.45 -7.72 -30.80
N LEU A 418 4.18 -6.48 -31.17
CA LEU A 418 3.27 -5.61 -30.45
C LEU A 418 1.94 -5.60 -31.20
N GLU A 419 0.91 -6.16 -30.59
CA GLU A 419 -0.46 -6.16 -31.11
C GLU A 419 -1.24 -5.03 -30.42
N ILE A 420 -1.46 -3.94 -31.13
CA ILE A 420 -2.07 -2.72 -30.58
C ILE A 420 -3.54 -2.66 -30.99
N PHE A 421 -4.42 -2.77 -30.00
CA PHE A 421 -5.86 -2.66 -30.13
C PHE A 421 -6.30 -1.21 -29.90
N ARG A 422 -7.06 -0.67 -30.85
CA ARG A 422 -7.69 0.65 -30.74
C ARG A 422 -9.09 0.50 -30.18
N VAL A 423 -9.25 0.81 -28.89
CA VAL A 423 -10.41 0.39 -28.11
C VAL A 423 -11.59 1.34 -28.25
N ARG A 424 -11.35 2.56 -28.72
CA ARG A 424 -12.37 3.60 -28.96
C ARG A 424 -12.95 3.57 -30.36
N GLU A 425 -12.28 2.92 -31.30
CA GLU A 425 -12.70 2.84 -32.69
C GLU A 425 -13.68 1.68 -32.90
N LYS A 426 -14.56 1.82 -33.90
CA LYS A 426 -15.51 0.77 -34.26
C LYS A 426 -14.76 -0.50 -34.69
N ASP A 427 -15.28 -1.66 -34.30
CA ASP A 427 -14.74 -2.99 -34.64
C ASP A 427 -13.35 -3.31 -34.05
N TYR A 428 -12.82 -2.46 -33.17
CA TYR A 428 -11.58 -2.67 -32.43
C TYR A 428 -10.40 -3.03 -33.34
N PRO A 429 -9.97 -2.12 -34.25
CA PRO A 429 -8.90 -2.40 -35.19
C PRO A 429 -7.61 -2.75 -34.46
N VAL A 430 -6.93 -3.77 -34.98
CA VAL A 430 -5.68 -4.31 -34.42
C VAL A 430 -4.57 -4.03 -35.38
N GLU A 431 -3.54 -3.36 -34.89
CA GLU A 431 -2.31 -3.12 -35.62
C GLU A 431 -1.19 -4.00 -35.09
N VAL A 432 -0.34 -4.49 -35.99
CA VAL A 432 0.78 -5.36 -35.65
C VAL A 432 2.07 -4.63 -35.97
N VAL A 433 2.89 -4.40 -34.95
CA VAL A 433 4.27 -3.92 -35.11
C VAL A 433 5.21 -5.08 -34.80
N GLU A 434 5.91 -5.56 -35.83
CA GLU A 434 6.86 -6.67 -35.70
C GLU A 434 8.26 -6.13 -35.40
N LEU A 435 8.88 -6.64 -34.33
CA LEU A 435 10.21 -6.26 -33.89
C LEU A 435 11.12 -7.49 -33.92
N LYS A 436 12.34 -7.31 -34.42
CA LYS A 436 13.35 -8.38 -34.44
C LYS A 436 13.87 -8.72 -33.05
N ASP A 437 13.96 -7.71 -32.20
CA ASP A 437 14.51 -7.79 -30.85
C ASP A 437 13.43 -8.03 -29.80
N LEU A 438 13.84 -8.45 -28.60
CA LEU A 438 12.95 -8.63 -27.46
C LEU A 438 12.64 -7.28 -26.82
N VAL A 439 11.36 -6.98 -26.63
CA VAL A 439 10.94 -5.83 -25.83
C VAL A 439 11.08 -6.19 -24.36
N THR A 440 11.85 -5.41 -23.61
CA THR A 440 12.05 -5.56 -22.16
C THR A 440 11.13 -4.64 -21.37
N PHE A 441 10.91 -3.42 -21.88
CA PHE A 441 10.05 -2.42 -21.26
C PHE A 441 9.16 -1.73 -22.29
N PHE A 442 7.91 -1.47 -21.90
CA PHE A 442 6.91 -0.79 -22.72
C PHE A 442 6.22 0.27 -21.86
N ALA A 443 6.08 1.49 -22.38
CA ALA A 443 5.38 2.56 -21.68
C ALA A 443 4.56 3.44 -22.64
N TRP A 444 3.27 3.56 -22.33
CA TRP A 444 2.36 4.52 -22.97
C TRP A 444 2.61 5.94 -22.47
N GLU A 445 2.45 6.93 -23.35
CA GLU A 445 2.30 8.32 -22.93
C GLU A 445 0.94 8.50 -22.22
N PRO A 446 0.89 8.93 -20.94
CA PRO A 446 -0.34 8.92 -20.14
C PRO A 446 -1.54 9.65 -20.76
N LYS A 447 -1.31 10.79 -21.42
CA LYS A 447 -2.35 11.63 -22.02
C LYS A 447 -2.32 11.68 -23.55
N GLY A 448 -1.35 11.03 -24.16
CA GLY A 448 -1.14 11.09 -25.60
C GLY A 448 -1.37 9.74 -26.29
N GLU A 449 -1.05 9.72 -27.57
CA GLU A 449 -1.19 8.54 -28.44
C GLU A 449 0.18 7.94 -28.79
N ARG A 450 1.25 8.38 -28.10
CA ARG A 450 2.60 7.89 -28.28
C ARG A 450 2.91 6.78 -27.30
N PHE A 451 3.86 5.95 -27.65
CA PHE A 451 4.49 5.02 -26.72
C PHE A 451 5.97 4.89 -27.02
N ALA A 452 6.71 4.47 -25.99
CA ALA A 452 8.11 4.16 -26.11
C ALA A 452 8.37 2.73 -25.65
N ILE A 453 9.36 2.09 -26.28
CA ILE A 453 9.78 0.73 -25.96
C ILE A 453 11.29 0.68 -25.76
N ILE A 454 11.73 -0.23 -24.91
CA ILE A 454 13.12 -0.63 -24.80
C ILE A 454 13.24 -2.02 -25.38
N THR A 455 14.11 -2.17 -26.37
CA THR A 455 14.45 -3.45 -26.99
C THR A 455 15.85 -3.88 -26.61
N GLN A 456 16.03 -5.19 -26.53
CA GLN A 456 17.32 -5.84 -26.31
C GLN A 456 17.49 -6.99 -27.30
N PRO A 457 18.69 -7.16 -27.88
CA PRO A 457 19.00 -8.33 -28.70
C PRO A 457 18.78 -9.63 -27.93
N ASP A 458 18.31 -10.66 -28.62
CA ASP A 458 18.13 -11.99 -28.07
C ASP A 458 19.49 -12.65 -27.76
N THR A 459 19.85 -12.71 -26.47
CA THR A 459 21.09 -13.33 -25.99
C THR A 459 20.92 -14.81 -25.63
N THR A 460 19.72 -15.36 -25.76
CA THR A 460 19.38 -16.74 -25.36
C THR A 460 20.16 -17.80 -26.15
N ALA A 461 20.75 -17.42 -27.29
CA ALA A 461 21.42 -18.36 -28.18
C ALA A 461 22.91 -18.62 -27.92
N ASN A 462 23.72 -17.74 -27.27
CA ASN A 462 25.18 -18.02 -27.17
C ASN A 462 26.10 -17.16 -26.28
N GLN A 463 25.62 -16.40 -25.29
CA GLN A 463 26.55 -15.72 -24.35
C GLN A 463 26.05 -15.85 -22.91
N GLN A 464 26.72 -16.68 -22.10
CA GLN A 464 26.79 -16.44 -20.67
C GLN A 464 27.48 -15.08 -20.51
N LEU A 465 26.67 -14.03 -20.34
CA LEU A 465 27.20 -12.72 -20.03
C LEU A 465 27.94 -12.82 -18.70
N ALA A 466 29.19 -12.37 -18.68
CA ALA A 466 29.94 -12.27 -17.45
C ALA A 466 29.17 -11.37 -16.46
N PRO A 467 29.19 -11.67 -15.15
CA PRO A 467 28.55 -10.84 -14.14
C PRO A 467 29.05 -9.37 -14.27
N GLY A 468 28.12 -8.42 -14.41
CA GLY A 468 28.44 -6.98 -14.50
C GLY A 468 28.48 -6.39 -15.91
N VAL A 469 28.32 -7.17 -16.98
CA VAL A 469 28.20 -6.62 -18.34
C VAL A 469 26.75 -6.14 -18.57
N THR A 470 26.57 -4.83 -18.67
CA THR A 470 25.30 -4.22 -19.07
C THR A 470 25.06 -4.41 -20.58
N LEU A 471 23.94 -5.05 -20.91
CA LEU A 471 23.53 -5.26 -22.28
C LEU A 471 23.19 -3.92 -22.94
N LYS A 472 23.63 -3.75 -24.19
CA LYS A 472 23.23 -2.59 -24.98
C LYS A 472 21.75 -2.73 -25.33
N THR A 473 20.98 -1.72 -24.97
CA THR A 473 19.57 -1.59 -25.26
C THR A 473 19.34 -0.53 -26.33
N ALA A 474 18.18 -0.57 -26.97
CA ALA A 474 17.73 0.49 -27.85
C ALA A 474 16.36 1.01 -27.40
N ALA A 475 16.20 2.32 -27.35
CA ALA A 475 14.91 2.96 -27.03
C ALA A 475 14.25 3.45 -28.31
N SER A 476 13.04 2.99 -28.62
CA SER A 476 12.31 3.36 -29.83
C SER A 476 10.98 4.04 -29.50
N PHE A 477 10.65 5.10 -30.22
CA PHE A 477 9.46 5.92 -30.03
C PHE A 477 8.49 5.77 -31.20
N TYR A 478 7.21 5.59 -30.89
CA TYR A 478 6.15 5.38 -31.88
C TYR A 478 5.00 6.37 -31.65
N GLN A 479 4.36 6.79 -32.73
CA GLN A 479 3.19 7.67 -32.71
C GLN A 479 2.16 7.21 -33.74
N LEU A 480 0.88 7.31 -33.37
CA LEU A 480 -0.23 7.06 -34.27
C LEU A 480 -0.31 8.12 -35.37
N ASP A 481 -0.09 7.73 -36.62
CA ASP A 481 -0.41 8.56 -37.79
C ASP A 481 -1.92 8.45 -38.06
N LYS A 482 -2.68 9.48 -37.69
CA LYS A 482 -4.15 9.52 -37.86
C LYS A 482 -4.60 9.45 -39.31
N ALA A 483 -3.77 9.90 -40.25
CA ALA A 483 -4.13 9.88 -41.67
C ALA A 483 -4.08 8.45 -42.23
N LYS A 484 -3.11 7.65 -41.78
CA LYS A 484 -2.93 6.26 -42.22
C LYS A 484 -3.56 5.24 -41.26
N GLY A 485 -3.85 5.65 -40.03
CA GLY A 485 -4.29 4.76 -38.96
C GLY A 485 -3.25 3.71 -38.58
N VAL A 486 -1.96 4.07 -38.65
CA VAL A 486 -0.81 3.19 -38.38
C VAL A 486 0.17 3.89 -37.43
N PHE A 487 0.77 3.16 -36.48
CA PHE A 487 1.86 3.64 -35.65
C PHE A 487 3.16 3.74 -36.45
N LYS A 488 3.65 4.97 -36.60
CA LYS A 488 4.90 5.29 -37.26
C LYS A 488 6.03 5.31 -36.21
N LEU A 489 7.15 4.68 -36.54
CA LEU A 489 8.40 4.85 -35.80
C LEU A 489 8.93 6.28 -36.01
N LEU A 490 9.12 7.01 -34.92
CA LEU A 490 9.64 8.38 -34.94
C LEU A 490 11.17 8.39 -34.88
N LYS A 491 11.73 7.74 -33.86
CA LYS A 491 13.17 7.73 -33.58
C LYS A 491 13.54 6.45 -32.83
N THR A 492 14.73 5.95 -33.13
CA THR A 492 15.37 4.86 -32.39
C THR A 492 16.72 5.34 -31.87
N LEU A 493 16.94 5.15 -30.57
CA LEU A 493 18.18 5.47 -29.87
C LEU A 493 18.91 4.16 -29.64
N GLU A 494 19.89 3.85 -30.47
CA GLU A 494 20.69 2.63 -30.37
C GLU A 494 21.83 2.77 -29.35
N ASN A 495 22.39 1.64 -28.92
CA ASN A 495 23.58 1.56 -28.05
C ASN A 495 23.44 2.29 -26.70
N LYS A 496 22.22 2.30 -26.13
CA LYS A 496 21.97 2.79 -24.78
C LYS A 496 22.16 1.68 -23.75
N SER A 497 22.08 2.03 -22.46
CA SER A 497 22.10 1.06 -21.35
C SER A 497 20.85 1.14 -20.45
N VAL A 498 19.84 1.86 -20.94
CA VAL A 498 18.59 2.15 -20.22
C VAL A 498 17.71 0.91 -20.13
N ASN A 499 17.00 0.75 -19.01
CA ASN A 499 16.13 -0.40 -18.76
C ASN A 499 14.69 -0.01 -18.37
N THR A 500 14.44 1.28 -18.10
CA THR A 500 13.12 1.80 -17.70
C THR A 500 12.80 3.10 -18.42
N ILE A 501 11.50 3.35 -18.60
CA ILE A 501 10.95 4.57 -19.20
C ILE A 501 9.90 5.15 -18.26
N HIS A 502 10.09 6.41 -17.86
CA HIS A 502 9.15 7.13 -17.00
C HIS A 502 8.62 8.36 -17.75
N TRP A 503 7.37 8.28 -18.23
CA TRP A 503 6.68 9.41 -18.85
C TRP A 503 6.12 10.37 -17.81
N SER A 504 6.17 11.67 -18.10
CA SER A 504 5.46 12.68 -17.30
C SER A 504 3.95 12.40 -17.30
N PRO A 505 3.23 12.55 -16.17
CA PRO A 505 1.78 12.45 -16.10
C PRO A 505 1.00 13.42 -16.99
N ARG A 506 1.69 14.40 -17.60
CA ARG A 506 1.13 15.31 -18.62
C ARG A 506 1.44 14.89 -20.06
N GLY A 507 2.31 13.90 -20.25
CA GLY A 507 2.89 13.54 -21.54
C GLY A 507 4.06 14.46 -21.90
N ARG A 508 4.46 14.43 -23.17
CA ARG A 508 5.57 15.19 -23.79
C ARG A 508 6.96 14.86 -23.27
N HIS A 509 7.20 14.98 -21.97
CA HIS A 509 8.50 14.72 -21.36
C HIS A 509 8.59 13.27 -20.87
N LEU A 510 9.78 12.69 -20.98
CA LEU A 510 10.07 11.34 -20.51
C LEU A 510 11.51 11.22 -20.02
N ILE A 511 11.73 10.21 -19.20
CA ILE A 511 13.02 9.94 -18.58
C ILE A 511 13.41 8.53 -18.96
N LEU A 512 14.58 8.39 -19.56
CA LEU A 512 15.20 7.09 -19.79
C LEU A 512 16.26 6.89 -18.72
N ALA A 513 16.12 5.81 -17.97
CA ALA A 513 16.97 5.55 -16.81
C ALA A 513 17.43 4.10 -16.76
N THR A 514 18.51 3.89 -16.00
CA THR A 514 18.99 2.56 -15.63
C THR A 514 18.79 2.37 -14.13
N ILE A 515 17.75 1.63 -13.74
CA ILE A 515 17.44 1.35 -12.34
C ILE A 515 18.08 0.02 -11.92
N GLY A 516 18.64 -0.03 -10.72
CA GLY A 516 19.18 -1.26 -10.13
C GLY A 516 20.54 -1.71 -10.67
N SER A 517 21.24 -0.87 -11.44
CA SER A 517 22.63 -1.11 -11.83
C SER A 517 23.59 -0.43 -10.86
N GLN A 518 24.69 -1.11 -10.50
CA GLN A 518 25.73 -0.54 -9.63
C GLN A 518 26.74 0.32 -10.39
N SER A 519 26.85 0.14 -11.72
CA SER A 519 27.84 0.80 -12.57
C SER A 519 27.26 1.86 -13.50
N LYS A 520 25.93 1.89 -13.64
CA LYS A 520 25.22 2.84 -14.51
C LYS A 520 24.09 3.48 -13.74
N PHE A 521 24.11 4.80 -13.69
CA PHE A 521 23.20 5.60 -12.87
C PHE A 521 22.77 6.89 -13.59
N ASP A 522 22.78 6.83 -14.93
CA ASP A 522 22.46 7.94 -15.81
C ASP A 522 20.94 8.10 -15.93
N LEU A 523 20.49 9.36 -15.81
CA LEU A 523 19.13 9.84 -16.02
C LEU A 523 19.14 10.73 -17.26
N GLU A 524 18.54 10.27 -18.35
CA GLU A 524 18.43 11.05 -19.58
C GLU A 524 17.06 11.72 -19.68
N PHE A 525 17.05 13.04 -19.81
CA PHE A 525 15.83 13.85 -19.95
C PHE A 525 15.53 14.07 -21.42
N TRP A 526 14.34 13.68 -21.85
CA TRP A 526 13.91 13.74 -23.25
C TRP A 526 12.60 14.53 -23.38
N ASP A 527 12.55 15.42 -24.36
CA ASP A 527 11.33 16.09 -24.82
C ASP A 527 10.91 15.48 -26.16
N ALA A 528 9.68 14.96 -26.21
CA ALA A 528 9.12 14.39 -27.42
C ALA A 528 8.46 15.42 -28.35
N ASP A 529 8.32 16.68 -27.94
CA ASP A 529 7.75 17.80 -28.71
C ASP A 529 8.66 19.05 -28.69
N TYR A 530 9.98 18.87 -28.77
CA TYR A 530 10.91 20.00 -28.61
C TYR A 530 10.78 21.06 -29.70
N ALA A 531 10.51 20.65 -30.94
CA ALA A 531 10.53 21.52 -32.11
C ALA A 531 9.26 21.40 -32.99
N ALA A 532 8.07 21.44 -32.39
CA ALA A 532 6.83 21.43 -33.17
C ALA A 532 6.69 22.62 -34.16
N ASP A 533 7.46 23.70 -33.97
CA ASP A 533 7.38 24.94 -34.77
C ASP A 533 8.59 25.18 -35.72
N GLU A 534 9.67 24.40 -35.63
CA GLU A 534 10.85 24.50 -36.52
C GLU A 534 11.20 23.12 -37.08
N LYS A 535 11.74 23.03 -38.31
CA LYS A 535 12.14 21.76 -38.97
C LYS A 535 13.33 21.02 -38.27
N LYS A 536 13.35 20.96 -36.94
CA LYS A 536 14.31 20.18 -36.14
C LYS A 536 13.68 18.84 -35.74
N GLU A 537 14.50 17.93 -35.24
CA GLU A 537 14.04 16.62 -34.77
C GLU A 537 12.98 16.77 -33.67
N GLU A 538 11.86 16.05 -33.80
CA GLU A 538 10.72 16.13 -32.85
C GLU A 538 11.13 15.68 -31.43
N ILE A 539 12.01 14.68 -31.34
CA ILE A 539 12.46 14.07 -30.08
C ILE A 539 13.92 14.41 -29.80
N GLN A 540 14.18 15.19 -28.75
CA GLN A 540 15.51 15.67 -28.37
C GLN A 540 15.82 15.43 -26.90
N GLN A 541 17.08 15.11 -26.61
CA GLN A 541 17.59 15.06 -25.24
C GLN A 541 17.83 16.48 -24.73
N ILE A 542 17.20 16.84 -23.62
CA ILE A 542 17.32 18.15 -22.98
C ILE A 542 18.53 18.18 -22.06
N ALA A 543 18.68 17.14 -21.23
CA ALA A 543 19.67 17.07 -20.18
C ALA A 543 20.10 15.63 -19.89
N ASN A 544 21.19 15.52 -19.16
CA ASN A 544 21.67 14.29 -18.54
C ASN A 544 22.00 14.60 -17.09
N ALA A 545 21.57 13.75 -16.17
CA ALA A 545 21.92 13.83 -14.77
C ALA A 545 22.38 12.46 -14.28
N GLU A 546 23.13 12.45 -13.19
CA GLU A 546 23.64 11.22 -12.57
C GLU A 546 23.18 11.16 -11.13
N PHE A 547 22.67 10.00 -10.71
CA PHE A 547 22.31 9.77 -9.31
C PHE A 547 22.67 8.35 -8.90
N TYR A 548 23.72 8.19 -8.10
CA TYR A 548 24.21 6.86 -7.74
C TYR A 548 23.14 5.99 -7.07
N GLY A 549 23.08 4.71 -7.45
CA GLY A 549 22.23 3.74 -6.77
C GLY A 549 20.73 3.97 -6.93
N ILE A 550 20.25 4.40 -8.11
CA ILE A 550 18.80 4.56 -8.34
C ILE A 550 18.07 3.24 -8.08
N THR A 551 17.15 3.29 -7.12
CA THR A 551 16.24 2.19 -6.79
C THR A 551 14.83 2.44 -7.31
N ASP A 552 14.39 3.70 -7.32
CA ASP A 552 13.06 4.08 -7.78
C ASP A 552 13.07 5.50 -8.36
N ILE A 553 12.16 5.73 -9.32
CA ILE A 553 11.96 7.01 -10.01
C ILE A 553 10.47 7.30 -10.09
N GLU A 554 10.06 8.46 -9.59
CA GLU A 554 8.68 8.89 -9.60
C GLU A 554 8.54 10.34 -10.09
N TRP A 555 7.59 10.55 -10.99
CA TRP A 555 7.15 11.87 -11.39
C TRP A 555 6.15 12.43 -10.38
N ASP A 556 6.25 13.72 -10.12
CA ASP A 556 5.22 14.40 -9.35
C ASP A 556 3.87 14.40 -10.12
N PRO A 557 2.72 14.51 -9.43
CA PRO A 557 1.40 14.42 -10.08
C PRO A 557 1.11 15.55 -11.08
N SER A 558 1.81 16.69 -10.94
CA SER A 558 1.70 17.82 -11.86
C SER A 558 2.50 17.59 -13.15
N GLY A 559 3.58 16.80 -13.09
CA GLY A 559 4.48 16.47 -14.19
C GLY A 559 5.59 17.50 -14.46
N ARG A 560 5.94 18.30 -13.45
CA ARG A 560 6.98 19.34 -13.45
C ARG A 560 8.29 18.87 -12.81
N PHE A 561 8.22 17.95 -11.86
CA PHE A 561 9.34 17.50 -11.06
C PHE A 561 9.49 15.98 -11.15
N ILE A 562 10.73 15.53 -11.14
CA ILE A 562 11.07 14.13 -11.04
C ILE A 562 11.89 13.92 -9.77
N ALA A 563 11.55 12.88 -9.01
CA ALA A 563 12.36 12.42 -7.90
C ALA A 563 12.96 11.06 -8.23
N ALA A 564 14.25 10.90 -7.93
CA ALA A 564 14.90 9.59 -7.88
C ALA A 564 15.36 9.33 -6.45
N SER A 565 15.29 8.06 -6.04
CA SER A 565 15.66 7.66 -4.68
C SER A 565 16.53 6.41 -4.66
N ALA A 566 17.44 6.39 -3.69
CA ALA A 566 18.37 5.30 -3.39
C ALA A 566 18.02 4.71 -2.02
N SER A 567 17.44 3.52 -2.01
CA SER A 567 16.91 2.85 -0.82
C SER A 567 17.89 1.85 -0.20
N VAL A 568 18.04 1.94 1.12
CA VAL A 568 18.79 1.00 1.97
C VAL A 568 18.27 -0.44 1.87
N TRP A 569 16.99 -0.61 1.51
CA TRP A 569 16.40 -1.94 1.29
C TRP A 569 16.98 -2.67 0.06
N ARG A 570 17.67 -1.95 -0.84
CA ARG A 570 18.31 -2.52 -2.04
C ARG A 570 19.83 -2.52 -1.93
N HIS A 571 20.44 -1.42 -1.46
CA HIS A 571 21.89 -1.32 -1.26
C HIS A 571 22.23 -0.33 -0.13
N GLN A 572 23.38 -0.52 0.51
CA GLN A 572 23.79 0.24 1.70
C GLN A 572 24.58 1.53 1.41
N LEU A 573 25.06 1.72 0.18
CA LEU A 573 25.94 2.83 -0.18
C LEU A 573 25.14 4.06 -0.65
N GLU A 574 25.53 5.25 -0.22
CA GLU A 574 25.02 6.56 -0.69
C GLU A 574 23.49 6.63 -0.84
N ASN A 575 22.77 6.31 0.23
CA ASN A 575 21.32 6.39 0.24
C ASN A 575 20.82 7.85 0.32
N GLY A 576 19.63 8.10 -0.22
CA GLY A 576 19.07 9.45 -0.27
C GLY A 576 18.06 9.63 -1.38
N TYR A 577 17.74 10.89 -1.68
CA TYR A 577 16.90 11.25 -2.81
C TYR A 577 17.38 12.55 -3.46
N ALA A 578 17.07 12.70 -4.74
CA ALA A 578 17.27 13.94 -5.47
C ALA A 578 16.04 14.25 -6.33
N VAL A 579 15.77 15.56 -6.49
CA VAL A 579 14.64 16.09 -7.24
C VAL A 579 15.16 17.04 -8.31
N TRP A 580 14.71 16.83 -9.55
CA TRP A 580 15.04 17.68 -10.69
C TRP A 580 13.78 18.31 -11.30
N ASP A 581 13.95 19.48 -11.91
CA ASP A 581 12.97 20.08 -12.80
C ASP A 581 12.93 19.35 -14.17
N ILE A 582 11.88 19.57 -14.97
CA ILE A 582 11.75 19.04 -16.34
C ILE A 582 12.95 19.35 -17.25
N LYS A 583 13.69 20.41 -16.96
CA LYS A 583 14.90 20.82 -17.70
C LYS A 583 16.16 20.04 -17.30
N GLY A 584 16.07 19.16 -16.29
CA GLY A 584 17.21 18.45 -15.72
C GLY A 584 18.02 19.28 -14.72
N GLN A 585 17.52 20.44 -14.27
CA GLN A 585 18.16 21.21 -13.20
C GLN A 585 17.87 20.55 -11.86
N GLU A 586 18.92 20.24 -11.09
CA GLU A 586 18.80 19.70 -9.73
C GLU A 586 18.27 20.81 -8.80
N LEU A 587 17.15 20.53 -8.14
CA LEU A 587 16.52 21.45 -7.18
C LEU A 587 16.88 21.09 -5.74
N THR A 588 16.92 19.80 -5.44
CA THR A 588 17.22 19.30 -4.09
C THR A 588 17.95 17.99 -4.20
N LYS A 589 19.04 17.85 -3.46
CA LYS A 589 19.73 16.58 -3.22
C LYS A 589 19.95 16.41 -1.74
N ALA A 590 19.42 15.33 -1.21
CA ALA A 590 19.52 14.99 0.20
C ALA A 590 20.15 13.60 0.33
N SER A 591 21.42 13.57 0.73
CA SER A 591 22.09 12.34 1.16
C SER A 591 21.65 12.04 2.58
N VAL A 592 21.02 10.88 2.77
CA VAL A 592 20.47 10.48 4.07
C VAL A 592 20.79 9.01 4.31
N GLU A 593 21.51 8.75 5.39
CA GLU A 593 21.82 7.39 5.83
C GLU A 593 20.54 6.59 6.13
N ASN A 594 20.53 5.31 5.75
CA ASN A 594 19.39 4.41 5.91
C ASN A 594 18.07 4.98 5.34
N PHE A 595 18.15 5.72 4.23
CA PHE A 595 16.96 6.17 3.51
C PHE A 595 16.19 4.95 2.99
N LYS A 596 14.90 4.86 3.30
CA LYS A 596 14.06 3.69 2.96
C LYS A 596 13.18 3.97 1.74
N GLN A 597 12.46 5.10 1.71
CA GLN A 597 11.43 5.33 0.70
C GLN A 597 11.17 6.83 0.44
N PHE A 598 10.95 7.16 -0.83
CA PHE A 598 10.41 8.45 -1.30
C PHE A 598 9.07 8.18 -1.98
N LEU A 599 8.04 8.99 -1.74
CA LEU A 599 6.76 8.91 -2.47
C LEU A 599 6.15 10.29 -2.68
N TRP A 600 5.79 10.63 -3.91
CA TRP A 600 4.93 11.78 -4.18
C TRP A 600 3.49 11.49 -3.76
N ARG A 601 2.83 12.48 -3.15
CA ARG A 601 1.40 12.40 -2.81
C ARG A 601 0.57 12.54 -4.09
N PRO A 602 -0.21 11.53 -4.51
CA PRO A 602 -1.06 11.64 -5.70
C PRO A 602 -2.09 12.77 -5.56
N ARG A 603 -2.60 13.26 -6.70
CA ARG A 603 -3.69 14.25 -6.72
C ARG A 603 -4.94 13.65 -7.36
N PRO A 604 -6.13 13.94 -6.80
CA PRO A 604 -7.37 13.58 -7.44
C PRO A 604 -7.49 14.30 -8.78
N LYS A 605 -8.42 13.81 -9.61
CA LYS A 605 -8.78 14.47 -10.86
C LYS A 605 -9.20 15.92 -10.60
N THR A 606 -8.82 16.81 -11.51
CA THR A 606 -9.14 18.23 -11.43
C THR A 606 -10.65 18.44 -11.40
N LEU A 607 -11.14 19.19 -10.42
CA LEU A 607 -12.55 19.54 -10.26
C LEU A 607 -13.01 20.66 -11.20
N LEU A 608 -12.08 21.35 -11.85
CA LEU A 608 -12.36 22.47 -12.76
C LEU A 608 -13.12 22.00 -14.01
N PRO A 609 -14.21 22.69 -14.40
CA PRO A 609 -14.91 22.42 -15.65
C PRO A 609 -14.02 22.71 -16.86
N LYS A 610 -14.29 22.02 -17.97
CA LYS A 610 -13.48 22.13 -19.20
C LYS A 610 -13.38 23.57 -19.73
N ASP A 611 -14.41 24.39 -19.52
CA ASP A 611 -14.42 25.76 -19.99
C ASP A 611 -13.52 26.68 -19.17
N GLU A 612 -13.40 26.46 -17.86
CA GLU A 612 -12.40 27.14 -17.03
C GLU A 612 -10.99 26.71 -17.38
N GLN A 613 -10.77 25.40 -17.60
CA GLN A 613 -9.47 24.92 -18.06
C GLN A 613 -9.06 25.57 -19.40
N LYS A 614 -10.01 25.78 -20.32
CA LYS A 614 -9.77 26.52 -21.57
C LYS A 614 -9.46 28.00 -21.31
N LYS A 615 -10.16 28.66 -20.38
CA LYS A 615 -9.89 30.06 -20.01
C LYS A 615 -8.48 30.20 -19.42
N ILE A 616 -8.08 29.31 -18.51
CA ILE A 616 -6.73 29.30 -17.93
C ILE A 616 -5.67 29.15 -19.02
N ARG A 617 -5.87 28.24 -19.98
CA ARG A 617 -4.95 28.09 -21.13
C ARG A 617 -4.86 29.33 -22.02
N LYS A 618 -5.96 30.08 -22.19
CA LYS A 618 -5.97 31.32 -22.96
C LYS A 618 -5.21 32.45 -22.25
N ASN A 619 -5.34 32.53 -20.93
CA ASN A 619 -4.73 33.59 -20.11
C ASN A 619 -3.39 33.15 -19.49
N LEU A 620 -2.77 32.09 -20.02
CA LEU A 620 -1.56 31.50 -19.43
C LEU A 620 -0.41 32.51 -19.30
N ARG A 621 -0.29 33.47 -20.23
CA ARG A 621 0.74 34.52 -20.17
C ARG A 621 0.57 35.46 -18.98
N GLU A 622 -0.67 35.78 -18.62
CA GLU A 622 -0.96 36.64 -17.46
C GLU A 622 -0.62 35.90 -16.16
N TYR A 623 -1.06 34.64 -16.05
CA TYR A 623 -0.72 33.79 -14.90
C TYR A 623 0.79 33.53 -14.79
N SER A 624 1.48 33.28 -15.90
CA SER A 624 2.95 33.08 -15.91
C SER A 624 3.67 34.27 -15.30
N ARG A 625 3.27 35.49 -15.66
CA ARG A 625 3.88 36.70 -15.12
C ARG A 625 3.65 36.85 -13.62
N ILE A 626 2.44 36.55 -13.14
CA ILE A 626 2.12 36.60 -11.71
C ILE A 626 2.99 35.59 -10.95
N PHE A 627 3.10 34.35 -11.43
CA PHE A 627 3.92 33.33 -10.79
C PHE A 627 5.43 33.62 -10.87
N GLU A 628 5.91 34.20 -11.97
CA GLU A 628 7.30 34.64 -12.09
C GLU A 628 7.63 35.77 -11.10
N ASP A 629 6.71 36.73 -10.91
CA ASP A 629 6.87 37.81 -9.93
C ASP A 629 6.84 37.28 -8.49
N GLU A 630 5.97 36.31 -8.18
CA GLU A 630 5.89 35.63 -6.87
C GLU A 630 7.15 34.80 -6.59
N ASP A 631 7.60 33.97 -7.54
CA ASP A 631 8.80 33.13 -7.42
C ASP A 631 10.06 33.99 -7.21
N ALA A 632 10.21 35.10 -7.96
CA ALA A 632 11.33 36.01 -7.82
C ALA A 632 11.35 36.70 -6.45
N ALA A 633 10.18 37.04 -5.90
CA ALA A 633 10.07 37.61 -4.56
C ALA A 633 10.48 36.60 -3.48
N GLU A 634 10.08 35.33 -3.61
CA GLU A 634 10.48 34.26 -2.69
C GLU A 634 11.99 34.00 -2.73
N GLU A 635 12.60 33.93 -3.92
CA GLU A 635 14.06 33.78 -4.06
C GLU A 635 14.84 34.95 -3.44
N SER A 636 14.35 36.17 -3.62
CA SER A 636 14.94 37.36 -2.98
C SER A 636 14.83 37.31 -1.46
N ASN A 637 13.73 36.80 -0.91
CA ASN A 637 13.55 36.68 0.54
C ASN A 637 14.44 35.58 1.14
N VAL A 638 14.50 34.40 0.50
CA VAL A 638 15.34 33.29 0.96
C VAL A 638 16.83 33.67 0.92
N SER A 639 17.26 34.34 -0.16
CA SER A 639 18.65 34.82 -0.26
C SER A 639 18.97 35.89 0.80
N ALA A 640 18.04 36.80 1.10
CA ALA A 640 18.20 37.77 2.17
C ALA A 640 18.29 37.11 3.56
N GLU A 641 17.43 36.14 3.86
CA GLU A 641 17.49 35.40 5.13
C GLU A 641 18.81 34.65 5.29
N LEU A 642 19.27 33.93 4.26
CA LEU A 642 20.56 33.25 4.27
C LEU A 642 21.73 34.23 4.47
N LEU A 643 21.70 35.40 3.83
CA LEU A 643 22.71 36.44 4.03
C LEU A 643 22.71 36.95 5.46
N THR A 644 21.55 37.16 6.08
CA THR A 644 21.46 37.58 7.48
C THR A 644 21.99 36.51 8.44
N GLN A 645 21.69 35.23 8.19
CA GLN A 645 22.18 34.11 8.99
C GLN A 645 23.70 33.95 8.85
N ARG A 646 24.24 34.01 7.63
CA ARG A 646 25.69 33.98 7.36
C ARG A 646 26.40 35.13 8.08
N LYS A 647 25.86 36.34 7.98
CA LYS A 647 26.40 37.52 8.68
C LYS A 647 26.42 37.30 10.18
N ARG A 648 25.32 36.81 10.77
CA ARG A 648 25.24 36.48 12.20
C ARG A 648 26.28 35.43 12.63
N LEU A 649 26.48 34.37 11.85
CA LEU A 649 27.48 33.33 12.16
C LEU A 649 28.91 33.86 12.06
N VAL A 650 29.20 34.68 11.04
CA VAL A 650 30.50 35.35 10.90
C VAL A 650 30.75 36.29 12.07
N ASP A 651 29.74 37.05 12.50
CA ASP A 651 29.85 37.94 13.67
C ASP A 651 30.09 37.15 14.95
N GLN A 652 29.37 36.04 15.17
CA GLN A 652 29.59 35.13 16.30
C GLN A 652 30.99 34.52 16.29
N TRP A 653 31.48 34.09 15.12
CA TRP A 653 32.83 33.57 14.95
C TRP A 653 33.89 34.64 15.24
N ASN A 654 33.66 35.88 14.77
CA ASN A 654 34.54 37.01 15.03
C ASN A 654 34.57 37.39 16.51
N GLU A 655 33.43 37.39 17.18
CA GLU A 655 33.35 37.58 18.64
C GLU A 655 34.08 36.47 19.40
N TRP A 656 33.88 35.22 19.01
CA TRP A 656 34.59 34.08 19.60
C TRP A 656 36.11 34.22 19.41
N ARG A 657 36.58 34.53 18.18
CA ARG A 657 38.01 34.78 17.92
C ARG A 657 38.57 35.92 18.76
N LYS A 658 37.80 37.01 18.94
CA LYS A 658 38.20 38.12 19.82
C LYS A 658 38.34 37.67 21.27
N ARG A 659 37.39 36.88 21.79
CA ARG A 659 37.47 36.32 23.15
C ARG A 659 38.67 35.39 23.32
N CYS A 660 38.92 34.50 22.35
CA CYS A 660 40.08 33.61 22.39
C CYS A 660 41.40 34.37 22.34
N ARG A 661 41.53 35.40 21.49
CA ARG A 661 42.72 36.27 21.47
C ARG A 661 42.93 37.00 22.80
N ALA A 662 41.87 37.57 23.37
CA ALA A 662 41.95 38.23 24.67
C ALA A 662 42.37 37.25 25.79
N SER A 663 41.83 36.02 25.78
CA SER A 663 42.23 34.98 26.73
C SER A 663 43.68 34.53 26.53
N LEU A 664 44.16 34.43 25.28
CA LEU A 664 45.55 34.12 24.97
C LEU A 664 46.51 35.23 25.40
N GLU A 665 46.15 36.50 25.17
CA GLU A 665 46.90 37.65 25.66
C GLU A 665 46.97 37.65 27.19
N GLN A 666 45.87 37.32 27.86
CA GLN A 666 45.84 37.18 29.31
C GLN A 666 46.77 36.04 29.79
N ILE A 667 46.69 34.86 29.18
CA ILE A 667 47.57 33.72 29.50
C ILE A 667 49.05 34.08 29.22
N GLN A 668 49.36 34.75 28.10
CA GLN A 668 50.71 35.20 27.80
C GLN A 668 51.21 36.25 28.81
N SER A 669 50.33 37.13 29.29
CA SER A 669 50.67 38.10 30.33
C SER A 669 50.92 37.42 31.68
N GLU A 670 50.12 36.41 32.02
CA GLU A 670 50.28 35.59 33.23
C GLU A 670 51.58 34.76 33.15
N GLN A 671 51.88 34.14 32.00
CA GLN A 671 53.14 33.43 31.77
C GLN A 671 54.36 34.36 31.83
N LYS A 672 54.29 35.55 31.23
CA LYS A 672 55.35 36.57 31.34
C LYS A 672 55.54 37.05 32.78
N SER A 673 54.47 37.15 33.56
CA SER A 673 54.56 37.48 34.98
C SER A 673 55.13 36.34 35.84
N SER A 674 54.92 35.07 35.43
CA SER A 674 55.52 33.91 36.11
C SER A 674 57.00 33.67 35.74
N ASN A 675 57.43 34.08 34.54
CA ASN A 675 58.79 33.91 34.04
C ASN A 675 59.76 35.05 34.44
N GLN A 676 59.33 36.06 35.21
CA GLN A 676 60.23 37.06 35.79
C GLN A 676 61.00 36.58 37.04
N GLY A 677 60.97 35.28 37.35
CA GLY A 677 61.57 34.73 38.57
C GLY A 677 62.21 33.35 38.49
N LYS A 678 62.58 32.85 37.30
CA LYS A 678 63.45 31.66 37.14
C LYS A 678 63.98 31.56 35.71
N ASP A 679 65.26 31.90 35.53
CA ASP A 679 66.08 31.40 34.44
C ASP A 679 66.20 29.88 34.59
N ASP A 680 65.57 29.13 33.70
CA ASP A 680 66.16 27.90 33.19
C ASP A 680 65.59 27.59 31.81
N THR A 681 66.35 27.96 30.79
CA THR A 681 66.13 27.59 29.39
C THR A 681 66.27 26.09 29.21
N THR A 682 65.16 25.41 28.92
CA THR A 682 65.16 24.15 28.16
C THR A 682 64.30 24.37 26.91
N VAL A 683 64.98 24.42 25.76
CA VAL A 683 64.36 24.50 24.43
C VAL A 683 64.03 23.07 24.03
N GLU A 684 62.76 22.67 24.13
CA GLU A 684 62.24 21.50 23.40
C GLU A 684 61.71 22.01 22.05
N GLU A 685 62.49 21.80 20.99
CA GLU A 685 62.04 22.01 19.61
C GLU A 685 60.97 20.96 19.27
N TRP A 686 59.72 21.40 19.16
CA TRP A 686 58.67 20.65 18.47
C TRP A 686 58.80 20.98 16.98
N ILE A 687 59.37 20.04 16.21
CA ILE A 687 59.38 20.09 14.75
C ILE A 687 58.04 19.51 14.29
N ASP A 688 57.07 20.38 14.02
CA ASP A 688 55.86 20.00 13.29
C ASP A 688 56.21 19.91 11.80
N GLU A 689 56.39 18.67 11.33
CA GLU A 689 56.53 18.35 9.91
C GLU A 689 55.15 18.53 9.26
N ILE A 690 55.00 19.56 8.44
CA ILE A 690 53.80 19.81 7.63
C ILE A 690 53.73 18.71 6.56
N ILE A 691 52.97 17.66 6.84
CA ILE A 691 52.64 16.62 5.87
C ILE A 691 51.51 17.17 5.00
N GLU A 692 51.92 17.85 3.93
CA GLU A 692 51.15 18.06 2.69
C GLU A 692 49.99 19.08 2.75
N GLU A 693 50.26 20.30 2.27
CA GLU A 693 49.26 21.32 1.96
C GLU A 693 48.99 21.27 0.44
N THR A 694 47.81 20.78 0.05
CA THR A 694 47.36 20.78 -1.35
C THR A 694 46.45 22.00 -1.58
N GLU A 695 46.99 23.04 -2.20
CA GLU A 695 46.21 24.15 -2.74
C GLU A 695 45.66 23.78 -4.13
N GLU A 696 44.37 23.46 -4.22
CA GLU A 696 43.66 23.46 -5.50
C GLU A 696 43.21 24.89 -5.84
N VAL A 697 43.91 25.50 -6.79
CA VAL A 697 43.46 26.72 -7.47
C VAL A 697 42.39 26.32 -8.48
N LEU A 698 41.14 26.70 -8.19
CA LEU A 698 40.02 26.61 -9.13
C LEU A 698 40.27 27.55 -10.32
N ALA A 699 40.36 26.99 -11.53
CA ALA A 699 40.30 27.73 -12.79
C ALA A 699 38.93 27.55 -13.45
#